data_AF-A0A7M2SBH1-F1
#
_entry.id   AF-A0A7M2SBH1-F1
#
_cell.length_a   1.000
_cell.length_b   1.000
_cell.length_c   1.000
_cell.angle_alpha   90.00
_cell.angle_beta   90.00
_cell.angle_gamma   90.00
#
_symmetry.space_group_name_H-M   'P 1'
#
loop_
_entity.id
_entity.type
_entity.pdbx_description
1 polymer ?
#
loop_
_entity_poly.entity_id
_entity_poly.type
_entity_poly.pdbx_seq_one_letter_code
_entity_poly.pdbx_strand_id
1 'polypeptide(L)'
;MDEVQELLAEYGQWAADDTASVRDRAQQLAGVVADLLRRTVPAAAVHVSESGAVPAVFFDFEGRDYLVSCTVDESAVADGTISRIVRDAGLSGRPGDTRWALLSWTHEARQLDQLIGGVRGFGVVLDRTHLDAAVAGLLSLADLIQNVFRRREPHLPLAELVVSRTPQDLLPLTMTAADRLTTPLHVPTQTWCGATSHVALVGEATAVQPSGMAWRAGDSLLVTYEDGLVDLDPVRGRTRWFLTVDGCHGAPLVGPDGAVTVMAGPAVIRWHEGTLTAVAGGFEPGAELLAGPGGEPWVLSGSGVTYGAGEGTLALTRLGDTVGAQLRYPVSFEAAVRSAAWLDGRRFFLAASGHSAVADLSRTTGLGRQQEWIRTPGHYPGHLLVTGPDTVLTASPDGSGNRMTLHRTSVSDGSSEPLVEYRLDRVMGLTQAPQDGPAYLLASVPDNDPVLLRPVLTRIIGYRPSPGADQLPAGAEPRPTGYALVQQSARGVKKDYALQRLPMAREGQADVFQAEHKATGTAVAFKRRRRQDSGARRRMVREVTVAQRLGGHPHVMPVLDFSPAYDWFVMPMADATVEEMRTELASDEALRELVDAVAAALAEAHEQGWVHRDIKPSNILLLNGRWTVADWGIARRPRGETSIDKPLTNAPIGSLGWAAPEFSTDPHDGSCPASDIYGLGQVIGWILTGTWPQPNIPLLPPPGPWRGVVRQATYPDPAARPQDMAAFIALVERETSPHTQLPITRAQRLLEASTEGDEDAARQLVQLAVDQPDNYELYLDAVARLDPEAAESVLLANPAQAITLVEAMAAQVDGDRGQWPAFTEADRAIYWLLRASRIAAREEQWDLLEAAARGMCTWDYRFDQWKPQDSIKKWLRSLSGHGAQVVASVLREFPGSARHFWELENERSVDMEIRGAVQAAVSASRSDGG
;
A
#
# COMPACT_ATOMS: atom_id res chain seq x y z
N MET A 1 -3.09 4.56 -7.30
CA MET A 1 -4.38 4.65 -6.59
C MET A 1 -5.51 5.05 -7.52
N ASP A 2 -5.35 6.09 -8.34
CA ASP A 2 -6.39 6.52 -9.29
C ASP A 2 -6.79 5.43 -10.30
N GLU A 3 -5.83 4.71 -10.89
CA GLU A 3 -6.13 3.56 -11.75
C GLU A 3 -6.92 2.45 -11.03
N VAL A 4 -6.69 2.25 -9.73
CA VAL A 4 -7.42 1.25 -8.92
C VAL A 4 -8.86 1.72 -8.69
N GLN A 5 -9.03 3.01 -8.40
CA GLN A 5 -10.34 3.64 -8.22
C GLN A 5 -11.15 3.71 -9.53
N GLU A 6 -10.47 3.96 -10.65
CA GLU A 6 -11.08 3.93 -11.99
C GLU A 6 -11.57 2.52 -12.32
N LEU A 7 -10.74 1.49 -12.12
CA LEU A 7 -11.16 0.10 -12.32
C LEU A 7 -12.34 -0.31 -11.42
N LEU A 8 -12.34 0.12 -10.14
CA LEU A 8 -13.47 -0.13 -9.22
C LEU A 8 -14.75 0.55 -9.70
N ALA A 9 -14.65 1.76 -10.22
CA ALA A 9 -15.78 2.50 -10.77
C ALA A 9 -16.30 1.88 -12.08
N GLU A 10 -15.40 1.50 -12.99
CA GLU A 10 -15.71 0.80 -14.24
C GLU A 10 -16.39 -0.54 -13.96
N TYR A 11 -15.84 -1.32 -13.04
CA TYR A 11 -16.42 -2.58 -12.60
C TYR A 11 -17.80 -2.40 -11.97
N GLY A 12 -17.96 -1.42 -11.09
CA GLY A 12 -19.26 -1.10 -10.49
C GLY A 12 -20.31 -0.67 -11.52
N GLN A 13 -19.92 0.15 -12.51
CA GLN A 13 -20.80 0.56 -13.61
C GLN A 13 -21.21 -0.63 -14.47
N TRP A 14 -20.25 -1.49 -14.84
CA TRP A 14 -20.51 -2.70 -15.61
C TRP A 14 -21.42 -3.70 -14.87
N ALA A 15 -21.21 -3.86 -13.55
CA ALA A 15 -22.02 -4.73 -12.71
C ALA A 15 -23.48 -4.24 -12.64
N ALA A 16 -23.69 -2.92 -12.65
CA ALA A 16 -25.01 -2.28 -12.61
C ALA A 16 -25.70 -2.16 -13.98
N ASP A 17 -24.97 -2.28 -15.09
CA ASP A 17 -25.52 -2.16 -16.45
C ASP A 17 -26.17 -3.47 -16.93
N ASP A 18 -27.49 -3.57 -16.76
CA ASP A 18 -28.31 -4.67 -17.28
C ASP A 18 -28.89 -4.40 -18.68
N THR A 19 -28.50 -3.31 -19.35
CA THR A 19 -29.06 -2.92 -20.65
C THR A 19 -28.26 -3.43 -21.85
N ALA A 20 -26.98 -3.75 -21.65
CA ALA A 20 -26.10 -4.29 -22.67
C ALA A 20 -26.40 -5.77 -22.99
N SER A 21 -26.07 -6.21 -24.21
CA SER A 21 -26.24 -7.61 -24.58
C SER A 21 -25.29 -8.50 -23.78
N VAL A 22 -25.67 -9.76 -23.56
CA VAL A 22 -24.83 -10.78 -22.88
C VAL A 22 -23.40 -10.81 -23.43
N ARG A 23 -23.26 -10.75 -24.76
CA ARG A 23 -21.95 -10.80 -25.42
C ARG A 23 -21.13 -9.55 -25.14
N ASP A 24 -21.76 -8.38 -25.20
CA ASP A 24 -21.08 -7.10 -24.94
C ASP A 24 -20.63 -7.00 -23.48
N ARG A 25 -21.47 -7.45 -22.54
CA ARG A 25 -21.12 -7.55 -21.12
C ARG A 25 -19.97 -8.51 -20.87
N ALA A 26 -19.93 -9.67 -21.54
CA ALA A 26 -18.80 -10.60 -21.46
C ALA A 26 -17.51 -10.01 -22.05
N GLN A 27 -17.60 -9.20 -23.10
CA GLN A 27 -16.45 -8.52 -23.72
C GLN A 27 -15.88 -7.45 -22.78
N GLN A 28 -16.75 -6.65 -22.17
CA GLN A 28 -16.37 -5.65 -21.15
C GLN A 28 -15.71 -6.32 -19.94
N LEU A 29 -16.27 -7.44 -19.47
CA LEU A 29 -15.67 -8.24 -18.40
C LEU A 29 -14.27 -8.75 -18.76
N ALA A 30 -14.05 -9.20 -19.99
CA ALA A 30 -12.72 -9.59 -20.45
C ALA A 30 -11.73 -8.40 -20.45
N GLY A 31 -12.20 -7.17 -20.71
CA GLY A 31 -11.43 -5.94 -20.51
C GLY A 31 -10.98 -5.77 -19.05
N VAL A 32 -11.94 -5.83 -18.11
CA VAL A 32 -11.67 -5.75 -16.66
C VAL A 32 -10.67 -6.83 -16.22
N VAL A 33 -10.83 -8.07 -16.70
CA VAL A 33 -9.92 -9.19 -16.41
C VAL A 33 -8.52 -8.92 -16.96
N ALA A 34 -8.40 -8.38 -18.18
CA ALA A 34 -7.10 -8.03 -18.74
C ALA A 34 -6.40 -6.94 -17.93
N ASP A 35 -7.14 -5.92 -17.47
CA ASP A 35 -6.59 -4.84 -16.66
C ASP A 35 -6.20 -5.30 -15.26
N LEU A 36 -6.96 -6.23 -14.67
CA LEU A 36 -6.55 -6.91 -13.43
C LEU A 36 -5.25 -7.71 -13.60
N LEU A 37 -5.12 -8.48 -14.70
CA LEU A 37 -3.92 -9.27 -14.96
C LEU A 37 -2.70 -8.40 -15.26
N ARG A 38 -2.86 -7.29 -16.00
CA ARG A 38 -1.76 -6.35 -16.31
C ARG A 38 -1.15 -5.68 -15.08
N ARG A 39 -1.82 -5.73 -13.93
CA ARG A 39 -1.29 -5.21 -12.66
C ARG A 39 -0.27 -6.13 -12.02
N THR A 40 -0.34 -7.43 -12.29
CA THR A 40 0.56 -8.43 -11.71
C THR A 40 1.43 -9.12 -12.74
N VAL A 41 1.10 -8.97 -14.02
CA VAL A 41 1.75 -9.61 -15.15
C VAL A 41 2.22 -8.55 -16.15
N PRO A 42 3.41 -8.67 -16.75
CA PRO A 42 3.86 -7.73 -17.78
C PRO A 42 2.81 -7.54 -18.87
N ALA A 43 2.49 -6.29 -19.22
CA ALA A 43 1.40 -6.00 -20.16
C ALA A 43 1.58 -6.68 -21.54
N ALA A 44 2.82 -6.88 -21.97
CA ALA A 44 3.15 -7.59 -23.21
C ALA A 44 2.81 -9.09 -23.17
N ALA A 45 2.67 -9.67 -21.99
CA ALA A 45 2.27 -11.06 -21.81
C ALA A 45 0.75 -11.23 -21.77
N VAL A 46 -0.04 -10.16 -21.66
CA VAL A 46 -1.52 -10.22 -21.59
C VAL A 46 -2.14 -9.89 -22.95
N HIS A 47 -2.90 -10.82 -23.53
CA HIS A 47 -3.55 -10.67 -24.83
C HIS A 47 -5.04 -10.97 -24.76
N VAL A 48 -5.86 -9.99 -25.12
CA VAL A 48 -7.32 -10.19 -25.24
C VAL A 48 -7.63 -10.72 -26.63
N SER A 49 -8.33 -11.85 -26.70
CA SER A 49 -8.78 -12.44 -27.96
C SER A 49 -10.23 -12.07 -28.22
N GLU A 50 -10.45 -11.41 -29.35
CA GLU A 50 -11.79 -11.06 -29.86
C GLU A 50 -12.30 -12.11 -30.87
N SER A 51 -11.46 -13.07 -31.26
CA SER A 51 -11.76 -14.07 -32.28
C SER A 51 -12.39 -15.31 -31.63
N GLY A 52 -13.64 -15.21 -31.18
CA GLY A 52 -14.37 -16.33 -30.57
C GLY A 52 -15.82 -16.01 -30.23
N ALA A 53 -16.61 -17.04 -29.92
CA ALA A 53 -17.98 -16.89 -29.41
C ALA A 53 -18.04 -16.55 -27.91
N VAL A 54 -16.93 -16.74 -27.17
CA VAL A 54 -16.74 -16.35 -25.77
C VAL A 54 -15.44 -15.52 -25.68
N PRO A 55 -15.48 -14.29 -25.14
CA PRO A 55 -14.30 -13.46 -24.94
C PRO A 55 -13.28 -14.15 -24.03
N ALA A 56 -11.99 -14.02 -24.38
CA ALA A 56 -10.94 -14.68 -23.62
C ALA A 56 -9.67 -13.84 -23.49
N VAL A 57 -8.96 -14.00 -22.38
CA VAL A 57 -7.71 -13.30 -22.05
C VAL A 57 -6.61 -14.34 -21.87
N PHE A 58 -5.58 -14.24 -22.68
CA PHE A 58 -4.35 -15.02 -22.56
C PHE A 58 -3.36 -14.25 -21.69
N PHE A 59 -2.65 -14.95 -20.81
CA PHE A 59 -1.53 -14.36 -20.10
C PHE A 59 -0.45 -15.38 -19.77
N ASP A 60 0.82 -14.97 -19.81
CA ASP A 60 1.92 -15.75 -19.23
C ASP A 60 2.16 -15.27 -17.80
N PHE A 61 2.11 -16.17 -16.82
CA PHE A 61 2.44 -15.84 -15.44
C PHE A 61 3.32 -16.91 -14.83
N GLU A 62 4.42 -16.48 -14.22
CA GLU A 62 5.45 -17.36 -13.66
C GLU A 62 5.97 -18.42 -14.66
N GLY A 63 5.97 -18.09 -15.97
CA GLY A 63 6.46 -18.95 -17.05
C GLY A 63 5.45 -19.98 -17.58
N ARG A 64 4.16 -19.84 -17.23
CA ARG A 64 3.05 -20.67 -17.69
C ARG A 64 2.02 -19.85 -18.46
N ASP A 65 1.57 -20.43 -19.57
CA ASP A 65 0.47 -19.87 -20.35
C ASP A 65 -0.88 -20.17 -19.68
N TYR A 66 -1.67 -19.14 -19.45
CA TYR A 66 -3.03 -19.23 -18.95
C TYR A 66 -4.03 -18.65 -19.95
N LEU A 67 -5.24 -19.21 -19.95
CA LEU A 67 -6.37 -18.72 -20.72
C LEU A 67 -7.58 -18.52 -19.81
N VAL A 68 -8.06 -17.29 -19.70
CA VAL A 68 -9.26 -16.94 -18.93
C VAL A 68 -10.41 -16.64 -19.89
N SER A 69 -11.45 -17.47 -19.89
CA SER A 69 -12.70 -17.20 -20.61
C SER A 69 -13.70 -16.51 -19.69
N CYS A 70 -14.40 -15.49 -20.19
CA CYS A 70 -15.34 -14.70 -19.38
C CYS A 70 -16.79 -14.94 -19.83
N THR A 71 -17.69 -15.22 -18.89
CA THR A 71 -19.12 -15.36 -19.18
C THR A 71 -20.00 -14.63 -18.14
N VAL A 72 -21.11 -14.06 -18.65
CA VAL A 72 -22.17 -13.42 -17.86
C VAL A 72 -23.54 -14.10 -18.04
N ASP A 73 -23.62 -15.08 -18.94
CA ASP A 73 -24.84 -15.82 -19.26
C ASP A 73 -24.61 -17.32 -19.13
N GLU A 74 -25.62 -17.96 -18.57
CA GLU A 74 -25.72 -19.35 -18.19
C GLU A 74 -25.98 -20.25 -19.42
N SER A 75 -26.62 -19.72 -20.47
CA SER A 75 -27.02 -20.48 -21.65
C SER A 75 -25.86 -20.92 -22.54
N ALA A 76 -24.70 -20.26 -22.43
CA ALA A 76 -23.49 -20.58 -23.19
C ALA A 76 -22.89 -21.97 -22.87
N VAL A 77 -23.21 -22.52 -21.69
CA VAL A 77 -22.60 -23.76 -21.16
C VAL A 77 -23.44 -24.99 -21.48
N ALA A 78 -24.76 -24.82 -21.62
CA ALA A 78 -25.71 -25.92 -21.82
C ALA A 78 -25.51 -26.71 -23.13
N ASP A 79 -24.86 -26.11 -24.15
CA ASP A 79 -24.76 -26.69 -25.49
C ASP A 79 -23.39 -27.32 -25.83
N GLY A 80 -22.48 -27.50 -24.85
CA GLY A 80 -21.11 -27.97 -25.13
C GLY A 80 -20.29 -26.99 -25.99
N THR A 81 -20.81 -25.77 -26.16
CA THR A 81 -20.21 -24.69 -26.95
C THR A 81 -18.89 -24.24 -26.35
N ILE A 82 -18.73 -24.24 -25.03
CA ILE A 82 -17.43 -23.94 -24.39
C ILE A 82 -16.39 -25.00 -24.71
N SER A 83 -16.70 -26.29 -24.56
CA SER A 83 -15.78 -27.38 -24.94
C SER A 83 -15.42 -27.37 -26.43
N ARG A 84 -16.33 -26.87 -27.29
CA ARG A 84 -16.11 -26.68 -28.72
C ARG A 84 -15.29 -25.42 -29.01
N ILE A 85 -15.51 -24.30 -28.32
CA ILE A 85 -14.68 -23.09 -28.39
C ILE A 85 -13.26 -23.40 -27.92
N VAL A 86 -13.06 -24.16 -26.85
CA VAL A 86 -11.72 -24.58 -26.39
C VAL A 86 -11.02 -25.45 -27.46
N ARG A 87 -11.78 -26.27 -28.19
CA ARG A 87 -11.27 -27.15 -29.26
C ARG A 87 -11.02 -26.40 -30.58
N ASP A 88 -11.87 -25.42 -30.91
CA ASP A 88 -11.83 -24.58 -32.11
C ASP A 88 -10.86 -23.39 -31.95
N ALA A 89 -10.69 -22.88 -30.72
CA ALA A 89 -9.64 -21.94 -30.32
C ALA A 89 -8.27 -22.60 -30.26
N GLY A 90 -8.06 -23.69 -31.01
CA GLY A 90 -6.76 -24.21 -31.38
C GLY A 90 -5.93 -23.11 -32.03
N LEU A 91 -5.30 -22.30 -31.19
CA LEU A 91 -4.31 -21.30 -31.55
C LEU A 91 -3.27 -22.04 -32.37
N SER A 92 -3.24 -21.73 -33.66
CA SER A 92 -2.23 -22.18 -34.61
C SER A 92 -0.84 -21.73 -34.12
N GLY A 93 -0.23 -22.51 -33.22
CA GLY A 93 1.07 -22.15 -32.65
C GLY A 93 1.57 -22.99 -31.47
N ARG A 94 0.78 -23.25 -30.42
CA ARG A 94 1.28 -23.90 -29.17
C ARG A 94 0.22 -24.65 -28.33
N PRO A 95 -0.55 -25.64 -28.83
CA PRO A 95 -1.57 -26.28 -28.02
C PRO A 95 -0.99 -27.53 -27.32
N GLY A 96 -0.69 -27.39 -26.02
CA GLY A 96 -0.27 -28.49 -25.14
C GLY A 96 -0.14 -28.09 -23.67
N ASP A 97 0.35 -26.87 -23.39
CA ASP A 97 0.85 -26.48 -22.05
C ASP A 97 0.02 -25.35 -21.37
N THR A 98 -1.14 -24.96 -21.93
CA THR A 98 -1.94 -23.81 -21.44
C THR A 98 -2.99 -24.21 -20.39
N ARG A 99 -2.98 -23.57 -19.22
CA ARG A 99 -3.96 -23.77 -18.14
C ARG A 99 -5.22 -22.93 -18.35
N TRP A 100 -6.39 -23.55 -18.30
CA TRP A 100 -7.67 -22.89 -18.61
C TRP A 100 -8.52 -22.55 -17.37
N ALA A 101 -8.93 -21.29 -17.26
CA ALA A 101 -9.84 -20.79 -16.24
C ALA A 101 -11.11 -20.20 -16.88
N LEU A 102 -12.26 -20.52 -16.32
CA LEU A 102 -13.55 -19.92 -16.65
C LEU A 102 -13.94 -18.95 -15.53
N LEU A 103 -14.05 -17.67 -15.87
CA LEU A 103 -14.57 -16.66 -14.96
C LEU A 103 -16.07 -16.45 -15.23
N SER A 104 -16.89 -16.70 -14.21
CA SER A 104 -18.35 -16.55 -14.26
C SER A 104 -18.83 -15.46 -13.31
N TRP A 105 -19.73 -14.61 -13.80
CA TRP A 105 -20.41 -13.59 -12.98
C TRP A 105 -21.50 -14.15 -12.04
N THR A 106 -21.89 -15.42 -12.19
CA THR A 106 -22.98 -16.02 -11.42
C THR A 106 -22.59 -16.29 -9.96
N HIS A 107 -23.52 -16.10 -9.03
CA HIS A 107 -23.35 -16.43 -7.60
C HIS A 107 -24.36 -17.50 -7.10
N GLU A 108 -25.28 -17.99 -7.93
CA GLU A 108 -26.19 -19.06 -7.49
C GLU A 108 -25.51 -20.43 -7.48
N ALA A 109 -25.55 -21.11 -6.34
CA ALA A 109 -24.90 -22.41 -6.13
C ALA A 109 -25.28 -23.47 -7.19
N ARG A 110 -26.57 -23.54 -7.56
CA ARG A 110 -27.06 -24.53 -8.54
C ARG A 110 -26.53 -24.29 -9.95
N GLN A 111 -26.24 -23.04 -10.30
CA GLN A 111 -25.70 -22.66 -11.61
C GLN A 111 -24.20 -22.92 -11.65
N LEU A 112 -23.50 -22.58 -10.56
CA LEU A 112 -22.08 -22.84 -10.37
C LEU A 112 -21.75 -24.34 -10.48
N ASP A 113 -22.56 -25.22 -9.91
CA ASP A 113 -22.39 -26.68 -10.02
C ASP A 113 -22.38 -27.18 -11.49
N GLN A 114 -23.19 -26.59 -12.37
CA GLN A 114 -23.23 -26.96 -13.79
C GLN A 114 -21.97 -26.52 -14.53
N LEU A 115 -21.49 -25.31 -14.24
CA LEU A 115 -20.23 -24.78 -14.78
C LEU A 115 -19.06 -25.66 -14.35
N ILE A 116 -18.98 -25.99 -13.05
CA ILE A 116 -17.98 -26.88 -12.46
C ILE A 116 -17.98 -28.24 -13.17
N GLY A 117 -19.16 -28.80 -13.42
CA GLY A 117 -19.32 -30.05 -14.16
C GLY A 117 -18.80 -29.98 -15.59
N GLY A 118 -19.00 -28.84 -16.27
CA GLY A 118 -18.58 -28.59 -17.65
C GLY A 118 -17.08 -28.39 -17.86
N VAL A 119 -16.37 -27.86 -16.85
CA VAL A 119 -14.91 -27.64 -16.90
C VAL A 119 -14.09 -28.81 -16.35
N ARG A 120 -14.76 -29.79 -15.74
CA ARG A 120 -14.12 -30.84 -14.95
C ARG A 120 -13.13 -31.63 -15.81
N GLY A 121 -11.87 -31.65 -15.36
CA GLY A 121 -10.79 -32.42 -16.00
C GLY A 121 -9.92 -31.63 -16.97
N PHE A 122 -10.19 -30.34 -17.23
CA PHE A 122 -9.33 -29.52 -18.09
C PHE A 122 -9.24 -28.02 -17.69
N GLY A 123 -9.97 -27.57 -16.67
CA GLY A 123 -9.83 -26.22 -16.15
C GLY A 123 -10.47 -25.98 -14.79
N VAL A 124 -10.51 -24.72 -14.38
CA VAL A 124 -11.06 -24.23 -13.11
C VAL A 124 -12.12 -23.16 -13.33
N VAL A 125 -13.03 -22.98 -12.38
CA VAL A 125 -14.07 -21.95 -12.37
C VAL A 125 -13.81 -20.97 -11.24
N LEU A 126 -13.70 -19.69 -11.60
CA LEU A 126 -13.75 -18.57 -10.67
C LEU A 126 -15.14 -17.97 -10.78
N ASP A 127 -15.81 -17.82 -9.64
CA ASP A 127 -17.11 -17.16 -9.56
C ASP A 127 -16.95 -15.65 -9.28
N ARG A 128 -18.09 -14.99 -9.10
CA ARG A 128 -18.14 -13.57 -8.74
C ARG A 128 -17.34 -13.23 -7.48
N THR A 129 -17.32 -14.07 -6.45
CA THR A 129 -16.61 -13.75 -5.19
C THR A 129 -15.10 -13.63 -5.40
N HIS A 130 -14.54 -14.43 -6.31
CA HIS A 130 -13.14 -14.34 -6.70
C HIS A 130 -12.84 -13.05 -7.44
N LEU A 131 -13.72 -12.65 -8.34
CA LEU A 131 -13.55 -11.39 -9.07
C LEU A 131 -13.69 -10.19 -8.14
N ASP A 132 -14.69 -10.19 -7.25
CA ASP A 132 -14.87 -9.16 -6.22
C ASP A 132 -13.61 -9.04 -5.34
N ALA A 133 -13.00 -10.17 -4.95
CA ALA A 133 -11.73 -10.20 -4.21
C ALA A 133 -10.55 -9.63 -5.01
N ALA A 134 -10.44 -9.97 -6.30
CA ALA A 134 -9.40 -9.46 -7.19
C ALA A 134 -9.52 -7.95 -7.42
N VAL A 135 -10.73 -7.46 -7.70
CA VAL A 135 -11.02 -6.04 -7.92
C VAL A 135 -10.82 -5.24 -6.64
N ALA A 136 -11.21 -5.79 -5.48
CA ALA A 136 -10.96 -5.16 -4.19
C ALA A 136 -9.47 -5.11 -3.80
N GLY A 137 -8.62 -5.94 -4.44
CA GLY A 137 -7.20 -6.05 -4.13
C GLY A 137 -6.88 -6.94 -2.93
N LEU A 138 -7.78 -7.87 -2.57
CA LEU A 138 -7.54 -8.84 -1.51
C LEU A 138 -6.45 -9.85 -1.91
N LEU A 139 -6.52 -10.34 -3.15
CA LEU A 139 -5.52 -11.18 -3.80
C LEU A 139 -5.49 -10.79 -5.28
N SER A 140 -4.35 -10.97 -5.95
CA SER A 140 -4.34 -10.74 -7.39
C SER A 140 -5.17 -11.80 -8.14
N LEU A 141 -5.69 -11.44 -9.32
CA LEU A 141 -6.42 -12.40 -10.14
C LEU A 141 -5.52 -13.58 -10.56
N ALA A 142 -4.24 -13.31 -10.83
CA ALA A 142 -3.26 -14.35 -11.16
C ALA A 142 -3.05 -15.33 -9.98
N ASP A 143 -2.90 -14.81 -8.75
CA ASP A 143 -2.75 -15.63 -7.54
C ASP A 143 -4.02 -16.45 -7.25
N LEU A 144 -5.21 -15.87 -7.44
CA LEU A 144 -6.47 -16.59 -7.25
C LEU A 144 -6.59 -17.76 -8.24
N ILE A 145 -6.34 -17.51 -9.52
CA ILE A 145 -6.35 -18.56 -10.56
C ILE A 145 -5.35 -19.67 -10.19
N GLN A 146 -4.11 -19.29 -9.87
CA GLN A 146 -3.05 -20.22 -9.52
C GLN A 146 -3.38 -21.02 -8.25
N ASN A 147 -3.93 -20.38 -7.22
CA ASN A 147 -4.27 -21.04 -5.96
C ASN A 147 -5.41 -22.05 -6.13
N VAL A 148 -6.40 -21.78 -6.99
CA VAL A 148 -7.43 -22.77 -7.34
C VAL A 148 -6.79 -23.96 -8.07
N PHE A 149 -5.92 -23.70 -9.04
CA PHE A 149 -5.16 -24.76 -9.73
C PHE A 149 -4.32 -25.61 -8.77
N ARG A 150 -3.58 -24.97 -7.86
CA ARG A 150 -2.79 -25.62 -6.83
C ARG A 150 -3.65 -26.46 -5.88
N ARG A 151 -4.92 -26.14 -5.65
CA ARG A 151 -5.74 -26.94 -4.71
C ARG A 151 -6.43 -28.13 -5.37
N ARG A 152 -6.26 -28.32 -6.69
CA ARG A 152 -6.75 -29.48 -7.47
C ARG A 152 -8.28 -29.63 -7.53
N GLU A 153 -9.01 -28.56 -7.28
CA GLU A 153 -10.47 -28.56 -7.36
C GLU A 153 -10.94 -27.72 -8.55
N PRO A 154 -11.99 -28.14 -9.27
CA PRO A 154 -12.52 -27.39 -10.41
C PRO A 154 -13.10 -26.03 -9.99
N HIS A 155 -13.34 -25.82 -8.70
CA HIS A 155 -13.73 -24.56 -8.09
C HIS A 155 -13.49 -24.67 -6.59
N LEU A 156 -13.10 -23.57 -5.95
CA LEU A 156 -13.02 -23.48 -4.49
C LEU A 156 -13.74 -22.22 -4.03
N PRO A 157 -14.50 -22.26 -2.93
CA PRO A 157 -15.00 -21.04 -2.34
C PRO A 157 -13.84 -20.12 -1.97
N LEU A 158 -14.01 -18.80 -2.15
CA LEU A 158 -13.00 -17.80 -1.82
C LEU A 158 -12.46 -17.96 -0.39
N ALA A 159 -13.33 -18.30 0.56
CA ALA A 159 -12.95 -18.57 1.94
C ALA A 159 -11.88 -19.67 2.04
N GLU A 160 -11.92 -20.73 1.23
CA GLU A 160 -10.92 -21.81 1.29
C GLU A 160 -9.58 -21.45 0.65
N LEU A 161 -9.56 -20.43 -0.22
CA LEU A 161 -8.34 -19.90 -0.84
C LEU A 161 -7.64 -18.90 0.07
N VAL A 162 -8.41 -18.02 0.71
CA VAL A 162 -7.91 -16.90 1.51
C VAL A 162 -7.70 -17.31 2.96
N VAL A 163 -8.62 -18.10 3.54
CA VAL A 163 -8.51 -18.49 4.94
C VAL A 163 -7.48 -19.60 5.06
N SER A 164 -6.31 -19.26 5.60
CA SER A 164 -5.26 -20.26 5.83
C SER A 164 -5.76 -21.32 6.82
N ARG A 165 -5.66 -22.60 6.44
CA ARG A 165 -5.89 -23.75 7.34
C ARG A 165 -4.72 -24.02 8.29
N THR A 166 -3.63 -23.28 8.17
CA THR A 166 -2.40 -23.45 8.95
C THR A 166 -2.14 -22.15 9.69
N PRO A 167 -2.35 -22.16 11.02
CA PRO A 167 -1.17 -22.35 11.85
C PRO A 167 -1.51 -23.08 13.17
N GLN A 168 -1.17 -24.37 13.27
CA GLN A 168 -1.09 -25.00 14.59
C GLN A 168 0.08 -24.44 15.42
N ASP A 169 1.04 -23.76 14.77
CA ASP A 169 2.26 -23.21 15.38
C ASP A 169 2.18 -21.72 15.76
N LEU A 170 1.16 -20.98 15.30
CA LEU A 170 0.87 -19.60 15.74
C LEU A 170 -0.31 -19.65 16.73
N LEU A 171 -0.06 -20.14 17.94
CA LEU A 171 -1.05 -20.01 19.00
C LEU A 171 -1.28 -18.50 19.25
N PRO A 172 -2.54 -18.03 19.29
CA PRO A 172 -2.80 -16.66 19.68
C PRO A 172 -2.27 -16.42 21.10
N LEU A 173 -1.80 -15.22 21.38
CA LEU A 173 -1.26 -14.83 22.69
C LEU A 173 -2.15 -15.35 23.83
N THR A 174 -1.57 -16.13 24.73
CA THR A 174 -2.28 -16.54 25.94
C THR A 174 -2.33 -15.36 26.89
N MET A 175 -3.53 -14.99 27.31
CA MET A 175 -3.71 -13.97 28.34
C MET A 175 -4.10 -14.64 29.66
N THR A 176 -3.48 -14.21 30.74
CA THR A 176 -3.76 -14.71 32.09
C THR A 176 -4.54 -13.66 32.86
N ALA A 177 -5.61 -14.08 33.54
CA ALA A 177 -6.35 -13.20 34.44
C ALA A 177 -5.44 -12.68 35.55
N ALA A 178 -5.50 -11.37 35.82
CA ALA A 178 -4.56 -10.72 36.74
C ALA A 178 -4.62 -11.28 38.17
N ASP A 179 -5.79 -11.76 38.60
CA ASP A 179 -6.03 -12.41 39.89
C ASP A 179 -5.42 -13.82 40.01
N ARG A 180 -5.02 -14.43 38.89
CA ARG A 180 -4.37 -15.75 38.82
C ARG A 180 -2.85 -15.68 38.71
N LEU A 181 -2.27 -14.49 38.57
CA LEU A 181 -0.83 -14.32 38.51
C LEU A 181 -0.18 -14.66 39.86
N THR A 182 0.89 -15.45 39.83
CA THR A 182 1.71 -15.74 41.03
C THR A 182 2.37 -14.48 41.58
N THR A 183 2.75 -13.56 40.69
CA THR A 183 3.28 -12.23 41.02
C THR A 183 2.37 -11.18 40.41
N PRO A 184 1.68 -10.36 41.22
CA PRO A 184 0.81 -9.31 40.71
C PRO A 184 1.59 -8.30 39.85
N LEU A 185 1.14 -8.09 38.61
CA LEU A 185 1.66 -7.02 37.76
C LEU A 185 1.02 -5.69 38.18
N HIS A 186 1.82 -4.78 38.73
CA HIS A 186 1.36 -3.45 39.10
C HIS A 186 1.59 -2.47 37.94
N VAL A 187 0.51 -1.97 37.35
CA VAL A 187 0.55 -0.86 36.38
C VAL A 187 0.24 0.44 37.14
N PRO A 188 1.23 1.34 37.33
CA PRO A 188 0.98 2.65 37.94
C PRO A 188 -0.16 3.37 37.20
N THR A 189 -1.22 3.70 37.96
CA THR A 189 -2.46 4.27 37.41
C THR A 189 -2.93 5.43 38.29
N GLN A 190 -3.36 6.52 37.66
CA GLN A 190 -4.02 7.64 38.33
C GLN A 190 -5.39 7.87 37.69
N THR A 191 -6.42 8.08 38.51
CA THR A 191 -7.82 8.20 38.04
C THR A 191 -8.46 9.50 38.49
N TRP A 192 -9.33 10.06 37.66
CA TRP A 192 -10.09 11.29 37.91
C TRP A 192 -11.58 11.11 37.59
N CYS A 193 -12.39 12.12 37.92
CA CYS A 193 -13.78 12.25 37.48
C CYS A 193 -14.69 11.04 37.77
N GLY A 194 -14.39 10.28 38.83
CA GLY A 194 -15.15 9.09 39.24
C GLY A 194 -14.85 7.83 38.44
N ALA A 195 -13.92 7.89 37.47
CA ALA A 195 -13.48 6.71 36.74
C ALA A 195 -12.68 5.78 37.65
N THR A 196 -12.83 4.47 37.44
CA THR A 196 -11.98 3.45 38.06
C THR A 196 -11.47 2.50 36.98
N SER A 197 -10.25 2.02 37.15
CA SER A 197 -9.59 1.11 36.23
C SER A 197 -8.90 -0.03 36.96
N HIS A 198 -9.01 -1.23 36.41
CA HIS A 198 -8.33 -2.42 36.91
C HIS A 198 -7.76 -3.24 35.75
N VAL A 199 -6.54 -3.75 35.92
CA VAL A 199 -5.95 -4.72 34.98
C VAL A 199 -6.74 -6.02 35.08
N ALA A 200 -7.40 -6.41 33.99
CA ALA A 200 -8.20 -7.63 33.89
C ALA A 200 -7.34 -8.81 33.45
N LEU A 201 -6.55 -8.64 32.38
CA LEU A 201 -5.72 -9.68 31.82
C LEU A 201 -4.29 -9.17 31.54
N VAL A 202 -3.34 -10.09 31.60
CA VAL A 202 -1.92 -9.85 31.28
C VAL A 202 -1.45 -10.95 30.33
N GLY A 203 -0.91 -10.57 29.18
CA GLY A 203 -0.34 -11.48 28.21
C GLY A 203 1.18 -11.65 28.36
N GLU A 204 1.68 -12.67 27.69
CA GLU A 204 3.12 -12.94 27.59
C GLU A 204 3.82 -11.95 26.65
N ALA A 205 5.15 -11.85 26.76
CA ALA A 205 5.93 -10.99 25.88
C ALA A 205 5.88 -11.52 24.44
N THR A 206 5.68 -10.64 23.47
CA THR A 206 5.49 -11.00 22.07
C THR A 206 6.08 -9.94 21.13
N ALA A 207 6.54 -10.35 19.96
CA ALA A 207 6.90 -9.43 18.88
C ALA A 207 5.70 -9.08 17.98
N VAL A 208 4.59 -9.80 18.12
CA VAL A 208 3.40 -9.62 17.28
C VAL A 208 2.53 -8.49 17.84
N GLN A 209 2.25 -7.49 16.99
CA GLN A 209 1.51 -6.29 17.38
C GLN A 209 0.04 -6.35 16.91
N PRO A 210 -0.94 -6.37 17.84
CA PRO A 210 -2.33 -6.11 17.50
C PRO A 210 -2.56 -4.66 17.06
N SER A 211 -3.52 -4.48 16.15
CA SER A 211 -3.82 -3.18 15.52
C SER A 211 -5.26 -2.69 15.75
N GLY A 212 -6.13 -3.50 16.35
CA GLY A 212 -7.50 -3.08 16.65
C GLY A 212 -8.26 -4.06 17.54
N MET A 213 -9.41 -3.61 18.05
CA MET A 213 -10.26 -4.41 18.94
C MET A 213 -11.72 -4.01 18.83
N ALA A 214 -12.63 -4.98 18.87
CA ALA A 214 -14.07 -4.74 18.95
C ALA A 214 -14.78 -5.75 19.86
N TRP A 215 -15.94 -5.35 20.38
CA TRP A 215 -16.78 -6.26 21.15
C TRP A 215 -17.60 -7.17 20.24
N ARG A 216 -17.67 -8.46 20.60
CA ARG A 216 -18.49 -9.47 19.93
C ARG A 216 -19.57 -9.99 20.89
N ALA A 217 -20.74 -10.33 20.36
CA ALA A 217 -21.82 -10.91 21.15
C ALA A 217 -21.34 -12.14 21.95
N GLY A 218 -21.89 -12.33 23.16
CA GLY A 218 -21.53 -13.46 24.04
C GLY A 218 -20.31 -13.23 24.93
N ASP A 219 -20.09 -12.00 25.40
CA ASP A 219 -19.03 -11.61 26.34
C ASP A 219 -17.60 -11.85 25.86
N SER A 220 -17.31 -11.65 24.57
CA SER A 220 -15.97 -11.81 24.02
C SER A 220 -15.51 -10.61 23.19
N LEU A 221 -14.20 -10.47 23.05
CA LEU A 221 -13.54 -9.42 22.29
C LEU A 221 -12.91 -10.02 21.04
N LEU A 222 -13.03 -9.35 19.90
CA LEU A 222 -12.19 -9.62 18.73
C LEU A 222 -10.98 -8.70 18.77
N VAL A 223 -9.80 -9.28 18.61
CA VAL A 223 -8.52 -8.57 18.51
C VAL A 223 -7.93 -8.83 17.13
N THR A 224 -7.57 -7.76 16.43
CA THR A 224 -7.00 -7.82 15.07
C THR A 224 -5.49 -7.92 15.11
N TYR A 225 -4.97 -8.91 14.40
CA TYR A 225 -3.57 -9.16 14.09
C TYR A 225 -3.38 -9.17 12.57
N GLU A 226 -2.14 -9.05 12.11
CA GLU A 226 -1.83 -9.13 10.68
C GLU A 226 -2.31 -10.44 10.05
N ASP A 227 -2.21 -11.56 10.77
CA ASP A 227 -2.63 -12.89 10.31
C ASP A 227 -4.15 -13.17 10.50
N GLY A 228 -4.91 -12.22 11.07
CA GLY A 228 -6.36 -12.34 11.21
C GLY A 228 -6.96 -11.86 12.53
N LEU A 229 -8.08 -12.45 12.91
CA LEU A 229 -8.88 -12.07 14.08
C LEU A 229 -8.83 -13.15 15.16
N VAL A 230 -8.58 -12.74 16.41
CA VAL A 230 -8.58 -13.60 17.59
C VAL A 230 -9.74 -13.25 18.49
N ASP A 231 -10.50 -14.27 18.88
CA ASP A 231 -11.53 -14.21 19.91
C ASP A 231 -10.90 -14.32 21.30
N LEU A 232 -11.14 -13.35 22.18
CA LEU A 232 -10.59 -13.23 23.53
C LEU A 232 -11.73 -13.15 24.58
N ASP A 233 -11.74 -14.06 25.54
CA ASP A 233 -12.58 -13.97 26.75
C ASP A 233 -11.95 -12.94 27.72
N PRO A 234 -12.55 -11.75 27.92
CA PRO A 234 -11.98 -10.67 28.72
C PRO A 234 -11.90 -10.97 30.23
N VAL A 235 -12.50 -12.07 30.69
CA VAL A 235 -12.51 -12.49 32.09
C VAL A 235 -11.55 -13.65 32.31
N ARG A 236 -11.57 -14.67 31.43
CA ARG A 236 -10.76 -15.88 31.59
C ARG A 236 -9.43 -15.82 30.86
N GLY A 237 -9.27 -14.92 29.90
CA GLY A 237 -8.08 -14.78 29.05
C GLY A 237 -7.90 -15.88 28.00
N ARG A 238 -8.95 -16.68 27.74
CA ARG A 238 -8.92 -17.70 26.69
C ARG A 238 -8.92 -17.03 25.33
N THR A 239 -8.00 -17.44 24.47
CA THR A 239 -7.89 -16.96 23.09
C THR A 239 -8.12 -18.08 22.08
N ARG A 240 -8.74 -17.75 20.95
CA ARG A 240 -8.95 -18.67 19.82
C ARG A 240 -8.97 -17.89 18.51
N TRP A 241 -8.33 -18.39 17.47
CA TRP A 241 -8.52 -17.85 16.12
C TRP A 241 -9.99 -17.87 15.71
N PHE A 242 -10.53 -16.70 15.39
CA PHE A 242 -11.87 -16.52 14.85
C PHE A 242 -11.86 -16.62 13.32
N LEU A 243 -10.90 -15.93 12.69
CA LEU A 243 -10.70 -15.88 11.25
C LEU A 243 -9.20 -15.71 10.97
N THR A 244 -8.63 -16.51 10.08
CA THR A 244 -7.20 -16.46 9.70
C THR A 244 -7.06 -15.94 8.28
N VAL A 245 -6.83 -14.64 8.12
CA VAL A 245 -6.69 -13.96 6.82
C VAL A 245 -5.56 -12.95 6.94
N ASP A 246 -4.60 -13.04 6.03
CA ASP A 246 -3.40 -12.21 6.04
C ASP A 246 -3.71 -10.74 5.71
N GLY A 247 -2.87 -9.84 6.20
CA GLY A 247 -2.98 -8.39 6.00
C GLY A 247 -4.11 -7.73 6.79
N CYS A 248 -4.69 -8.42 7.78
CA CYS A 248 -5.75 -7.87 8.62
C CYS A 248 -5.24 -6.71 9.48
N HIS A 249 -5.98 -5.60 9.53
CA HIS A 249 -5.61 -4.46 10.37
C HIS A 249 -6.78 -3.60 10.80
N GLY A 250 -6.56 -2.80 11.85
CA GLY A 250 -7.55 -1.87 12.40
C GLY A 250 -8.66 -2.55 13.19
N ALA A 251 -9.59 -1.76 13.73
CA ALA A 251 -10.71 -2.30 14.51
C ALA A 251 -11.74 -2.96 13.58
N PRO A 252 -12.20 -4.20 13.88
CA PRO A 252 -13.24 -4.84 13.09
C PRO A 252 -14.61 -4.29 13.49
N LEU A 253 -15.60 -4.43 12.61
CA LEU A 253 -17.00 -4.13 12.90
C LEU A 253 -17.78 -5.42 13.07
N VAL A 254 -18.59 -5.49 14.12
CA VAL A 254 -19.51 -6.61 14.37
C VAL A 254 -20.92 -6.14 14.11
N GLY A 255 -21.53 -6.65 13.04
CA GLY A 255 -22.89 -6.36 12.65
C GLY A 255 -23.93 -6.99 13.57
N PRO A 256 -25.18 -6.48 13.57
CA PRO A 256 -26.28 -7.03 14.37
C PRO A 256 -26.68 -8.46 13.96
N ASP A 257 -26.39 -8.84 12.72
CA ASP A 257 -26.53 -10.18 12.15
C ASP A 257 -25.39 -11.13 12.54
N GLY A 258 -24.41 -10.64 13.33
CA GLY A 258 -23.21 -11.38 13.71
C GLY A 258 -22.12 -11.40 12.63
N ALA A 259 -22.29 -10.70 11.51
CA ALA A 259 -21.25 -10.58 10.49
C ALA A 259 -20.08 -9.76 11.03
N VAL A 260 -18.86 -10.15 10.66
CA VAL A 260 -17.65 -9.45 11.05
C VAL A 260 -17.01 -8.85 9.81
N THR A 261 -16.84 -7.54 9.80
CA THR A 261 -16.20 -6.79 8.70
C THR A 261 -14.84 -6.28 9.18
N VAL A 262 -13.79 -6.41 8.37
CA VAL A 262 -12.43 -5.98 8.72
C VAL A 262 -11.65 -5.56 7.47
N MET A 263 -10.64 -4.70 7.64
CA MET A 263 -9.67 -4.38 6.58
C MET A 263 -8.70 -5.55 6.40
N ALA A 264 -8.41 -5.92 5.16
CA ALA A 264 -7.38 -6.89 4.79
C ALA A 264 -6.59 -6.34 3.58
N GLY A 265 -5.39 -5.80 3.85
CA GLY A 265 -4.65 -5.00 2.88
C GLY A 265 -5.50 -3.83 2.33
N PRO A 266 -5.57 -3.61 1.02
CA PRO A 266 -6.39 -2.54 0.45
C PRO A 266 -7.89 -2.87 0.39
N ALA A 267 -8.31 -4.07 0.79
CA ALA A 267 -9.68 -4.56 0.71
C ALA A 267 -10.42 -4.47 2.05
N VAL A 268 -11.74 -4.42 1.98
CA VAL A 268 -12.63 -4.67 3.12
C VAL A 268 -13.32 -6.00 2.89
N ILE A 269 -13.17 -6.91 3.85
CA ILE A 269 -13.80 -8.23 3.82
C ILE A 269 -14.91 -8.32 4.86
N ARG A 270 -15.95 -9.07 4.54
CA ARG A 270 -17.04 -9.43 5.43
C ARG A 270 -17.07 -10.94 5.58
N TRP A 271 -17.10 -11.40 6.82
CA TRP A 271 -17.24 -12.80 7.22
C TRP A 271 -18.60 -13.01 7.88
N HIS A 272 -19.43 -13.87 7.32
CA HIS A 272 -20.74 -14.21 7.87
C HIS A 272 -21.06 -15.68 7.60
N GLU A 273 -21.39 -16.43 8.65
CA GLU A 273 -21.82 -17.84 8.58
C GLU A 273 -20.93 -18.75 7.69
N GLY A 274 -19.60 -18.60 7.77
CA GLY A 274 -18.66 -19.43 6.98
C GLY A 274 -18.37 -18.91 5.57
N THR A 275 -19.01 -17.82 5.17
CA THR A 275 -18.82 -17.18 3.86
C THR A 275 -17.94 -15.95 4.00
N LEU A 276 -16.92 -15.84 3.14
CA LEU A 276 -16.05 -14.68 3.01
C LEU A 276 -16.39 -13.93 1.72
N THR A 277 -16.67 -12.64 1.83
CA THR A 277 -16.93 -11.77 0.67
C THR A 277 -16.08 -10.50 0.77
N ALA A 278 -15.45 -10.09 -0.33
CA ALA A 278 -14.94 -8.73 -0.45
C ALA A 278 -16.12 -7.77 -0.70
N VAL A 279 -16.21 -6.69 0.07
CA VAL A 279 -17.32 -5.72 -0.02
C VAL A 279 -16.88 -4.38 -0.59
N ALA A 280 -15.59 -4.07 -0.50
CA ALA A 280 -14.99 -2.86 -1.06
C ALA A 280 -13.47 -3.03 -1.17
N GLY A 281 -12.82 -2.13 -1.90
CA GLY A 281 -11.37 -2.11 -1.94
C GLY A 281 -10.78 -0.89 -2.60
N GLY A 282 -9.48 -0.98 -2.90
CA GLY A 282 -8.70 0.16 -3.37
C GLY A 282 -8.43 1.21 -2.29
N PHE A 283 -8.32 0.77 -1.03
CA PHE A 283 -7.93 1.63 0.08
C PHE A 283 -6.41 1.62 0.29
N GLU A 284 -5.89 2.71 0.81
CA GLU A 284 -4.46 2.88 1.05
C GLU A 284 -4.03 2.25 2.39
N PRO A 285 -2.74 1.96 2.57
CA PRO A 285 -2.21 1.57 3.88
C PRO A 285 -2.60 2.59 4.95
N GLY A 286 -3.18 2.11 6.05
CA GLY A 286 -3.60 2.96 7.15
C GLY A 286 -5.03 3.52 7.04
N ALA A 287 -5.83 3.05 6.08
CA ALA A 287 -7.27 3.24 6.09
C ALA A 287 -7.91 2.56 7.31
N GLU A 288 -8.98 3.14 7.84
CA GLU A 288 -9.64 2.67 9.06
C GLU A 288 -11.13 2.40 8.80
N LEU A 289 -11.60 1.25 9.30
CA LEU A 289 -12.99 0.84 9.21
C LEU A 289 -13.81 1.49 10.35
N LEU A 290 -14.95 2.08 10.00
CA LEU A 290 -15.81 2.86 10.90
C LEU A 290 -17.25 2.36 10.88
N ALA A 291 -17.90 2.32 12.03
CA ALA A 291 -19.34 2.06 12.12
C ALA A 291 -20.15 3.32 11.77
N GLY A 292 -21.04 3.21 10.79
CA GLY A 292 -22.03 4.23 10.45
C GLY A 292 -23.22 4.29 11.43
N PRO A 293 -24.15 5.23 11.24
CA PRO A 293 -25.28 5.49 12.14
C PRO A 293 -26.27 4.32 12.22
N GLY A 294 -26.37 3.50 11.17
CA GLY A 294 -27.16 2.27 11.15
C GLY A 294 -26.32 1.02 11.44
N GLY A 295 -25.04 1.18 11.80
CA GLY A 295 -24.07 0.09 11.92
C GLY A 295 -23.52 -0.38 10.56
N GLU A 296 -23.82 0.33 9.47
CA GLU A 296 -23.25 0.02 8.16
C GLU A 296 -21.76 0.38 8.09
N PRO A 297 -20.94 -0.34 7.31
CA PRO A 297 -19.50 -0.10 7.28
C PRO A 297 -19.14 1.12 6.43
N TRP A 298 -18.24 1.93 6.96
CA TRP A 298 -17.60 3.06 6.29
C TRP A 298 -16.09 2.93 6.40
N VAL A 299 -15.34 3.54 5.48
CA VAL A 299 -13.88 3.56 5.53
C VAL A 299 -13.38 5.00 5.52
N LEU A 300 -12.55 5.35 6.49
CA LEU A 300 -11.72 6.54 6.44
C LEU A 300 -10.43 6.20 5.69
N SER A 301 -10.14 6.94 4.63
CA SER A 301 -8.94 6.74 3.81
C SER A 301 -8.38 8.08 3.37
N GLY A 302 -7.06 8.20 3.20
CA GLY A 302 -6.46 9.40 2.62
C GLY A 302 -4.93 9.33 2.58
N SER A 303 -4.35 9.72 1.44
CA SER A 303 -2.90 9.68 1.24
C SER A 303 -2.23 10.67 2.18
N GLY A 304 -1.42 10.13 3.10
CA GLY A 304 -0.62 10.92 4.01
C GLY A 304 -1.35 11.62 5.17
N VAL A 305 -2.66 11.80 5.11
CA VAL A 305 -3.42 12.47 6.18
C VAL A 305 -3.65 11.55 7.38
N THR A 306 -3.77 10.23 7.17
CA THR A 306 -3.95 9.28 8.30
C THR A 306 -2.69 9.07 9.13
N TYR A 307 -1.52 9.38 8.57
CA TYR A 307 -0.23 9.23 9.27
C TYR A 307 0.65 10.48 9.39
N GLY A 308 0.20 11.63 8.88
CA GLY A 308 0.90 12.92 8.99
C GLY A 308 2.05 13.11 7.99
N ALA A 309 1.99 12.46 6.82
CA ALA A 309 2.99 12.53 5.77
C ALA A 309 2.35 12.48 4.36
N GLY A 310 1.97 13.62 3.77
CA GLY A 310 1.66 13.72 2.33
C GLY A 310 0.43 14.55 1.94
N GLU A 311 0.38 14.97 0.67
CA GLU A 311 -0.82 15.50 0.00
C GLU A 311 -1.82 14.36 -0.28
N GLY A 312 -3.04 14.54 0.17
CA GLY A 312 -4.13 13.59 -0.06
C GLY A 312 -5.47 14.14 0.34
N THR A 313 -6.50 13.77 -0.41
CA THR A 313 -7.89 14.02 -0.02
C THR A 313 -8.31 12.94 0.96
N LEU A 314 -8.31 13.29 2.25
CA LEU A 314 -9.04 12.52 3.26
C LEU A 314 -10.45 12.29 2.73
N ALA A 315 -10.94 11.07 2.81
CA ALA A 315 -12.23 10.70 2.30
C ALA A 315 -12.90 9.72 3.24
N LEU A 316 -14.19 9.95 3.45
CA LEU A 316 -15.09 8.99 4.06
C LEU A 316 -15.77 8.24 2.93
N THR A 317 -15.57 6.94 2.85
CA THR A 317 -16.16 6.09 1.82
C THR A 317 -17.24 5.24 2.46
N ARG A 318 -18.49 5.45 2.06
CA ARG A 318 -19.59 4.56 2.43
C ARG A 318 -19.51 3.30 1.57
N LEU A 319 -19.48 2.13 2.19
CA LEU A 319 -19.47 0.88 1.46
C LEU A 319 -20.88 0.55 0.96
N GLY A 320 -20.97 0.01 -0.24
CA GLY A 320 -22.20 -0.55 -0.81
C GLY A 320 -22.35 -2.04 -0.49
N ASP A 321 -23.41 -2.66 -1.01
CA ASP A 321 -23.64 -4.11 -0.88
C ASP A 321 -22.71 -4.93 -1.80
N THR A 322 -22.08 -4.29 -2.79
CA THR A 322 -21.22 -4.92 -3.80
C THR A 322 -19.97 -4.08 -4.06
N VAL A 323 -18.86 -4.73 -4.44
CA VAL A 323 -17.63 -4.05 -4.86
C VAL A 323 -17.93 -3.11 -6.04
N GLY A 324 -17.38 -1.90 -6.00
CA GLY A 324 -17.64 -0.85 -7.00
C GLY A 324 -18.89 0.01 -6.73
N ALA A 325 -19.76 -0.36 -5.79
CA ALA A 325 -20.92 0.45 -5.37
C ALA A 325 -20.60 1.46 -4.24
N GLN A 326 -19.32 1.70 -3.97
CA GLN A 326 -18.85 2.55 -2.89
C GLN A 326 -19.01 4.05 -3.20
N LEU A 327 -19.46 4.83 -2.22
CA LEU A 327 -19.68 6.27 -2.35
C LEU A 327 -18.63 7.04 -1.54
N ARG A 328 -17.75 7.74 -2.25
CA ARG A 328 -16.64 8.49 -1.66
C ARG A 328 -17.03 9.95 -1.39
N TYR A 329 -16.84 10.40 -0.15
CA TYR A 329 -17.05 11.77 0.30
C TYR A 329 -15.69 12.39 0.65
N PRO A 330 -15.10 13.23 -0.21
CA PRO A 330 -13.86 13.91 0.12
C PRO A 330 -14.11 14.89 1.28
N VAL A 331 -13.20 14.91 2.24
CA VAL A 331 -13.22 15.74 3.44
C VAL A 331 -11.96 16.61 3.41
N SER A 332 -12.14 17.92 3.52
CA SER A 332 -11.01 18.85 3.60
C SER A 332 -10.70 19.11 5.07
N PHE A 333 -9.62 18.49 5.57
CA PHE A 333 -9.12 18.69 6.93
C PHE A 333 -7.59 18.69 6.97
N GLU A 334 -7.01 19.85 7.26
CA GLU A 334 -5.56 20.06 7.33
C GLU A 334 -4.98 19.65 8.69
N ALA A 335 -5.29 18.44 9.14
CA ALA A 335 -4.71 17.86 10.35
C ALA A 335 -4.49 16.36 10.17
N ALA A 336 -3.43 15.82 10.78
CA ALA A 336 -3.11 14.40 10.69
C ALA A 336 -4.14 13.55 11.45
N VAL A 337 -5.21 13.13 10.77
CA VAL A 337 -6.33 12.37 11.35
C VAL A 337 -5.88 10.96 11.67
N ARG A 338 -5.75 10.63 12.95
CA ARG A 338 -5.31 9.29 13.38
C ARG A 338 -6.46 8.30 13.51
N SER A 339 -7.66 8.80 13.77
CA SER A 339 -8.86 7.97 13.81
C SER A 339 -10.10 8.84 13.64
N ALA A 340 -11.24 8.21 13.37
CA ALA A 340 -12.53 8.89 13.34
C ALA A 340 -13.62 8.05 13.99
N ALA A 341 -14.73 8.69 14.36
CA ALA A 341 -15.90 7.98 14.86
C ALA A 341 -17.20 8.72 14.55
N TRP A 342 -18.27 7.97 14.34
CA TRP A 342 -19.60 8.54 14.12
C TRP A 342 -20.21 9.04 15.43
N LEU A 343 -20.77 10.26 15.42
CA LEU A 343 -21.45 10.83 16.59
C LEU A 343 -22.96 10.57 16.52
N ASP A 344 -23.65 11.29 15.65
CA ASP A 344 -25.07 11.18 15.37
C ASP A 344 -25.41 11.81 14.01
N GLY A 345 -26.65 11.65 13.52
CA GLY A 345 -27.11 12.35 12.32
C GLY A 345 -26.22 12.07 11.09
N ARG A 346 -25.50 13.10 10.62
CA ARG A 346 -24.42 13.03 9.59
C ARG A 346 -23.11 13.65 10.10
N ARG A 347 -22.90 13.61 11.42
CA ARG A 347 -21.77 14.21 12.13
C ARG A 347 -20.72 13.17 12.50
N PHE A 348 -19.46 13.49 12.21
CA PHE A 348 -18.30 12.63 12.45
C PHE A 348 -17.28 13.38 13.27
N PHE A 349 -16.74 12.73 14.29
CA PHE A 349 -15.57 13.24 14.99
C PHE A 349 -14.31 12.73 14.27
N LEU A 350 -13.46 13.64 13.82
CA LEU A 350 -12.14 13.33 13.27
C LEU A 350 -11.11 13.64 14.34
N ALA A 351 -10.45 12.61 14.87
CA ALA A 351 -9.41 12.77 15.85
C ALA A 351 -8.06 12.93 15.17
N ALA A 352 -7.49 14.12 15.26
CA ALA A 352 -6.20 14.41 14.68
C ALA A 352 -5.19 14.83 15.75
N SER A 353 -3.90 14.59 15.48
CA SER A 353 -2.82 15.06 16.34
C SER A 353 -2.91 16.59 16.51
N GLY A 354 -2.96 17.06 17.75
CA GLY A 354 -3.07 18.48 18.08
C GLY A 354 -4.51 19.03 18.07
N HIS A 355 -5.27 18.86 16.98
CA HIS A 355 -6.64 19.35 16.88
C HIS A 355 -7.55 18.32 16.21
N SER A 356 -8.67 18.02 16.85
CA SER A 356 -9.78 17.22 16.35
C SER A 356 -10.90 18.14 15.85
N ALA A 357 -11.79 17.65 14.98
CA ALA A 357 -12.89 18.46 14.47
C ALA A 357 -14.12 17.60 14.20
N VAL A 358 -15.27 18.26 13.98
CA VAL A 358 -16.53 17.58 13.64
C VAL A 358 -16.93 17.88 12.21
N ALA A 359 -16.97 16.84 11.37
CA ALA A 359 -17.49 16.93 10.01
C ALA A 359 -19.00 16.75 10.01
N ASP A 360 -19.74 17.70 9.45
CA ASP A 360 -21.19 17.56 9.22
C ASP A 360 -21.47 17.49 7.72
N LEU A 361 -21.59 16.26 7.20
CA LEU A 361 -21.84 16.01 5.77
C LEU A 361 -23.21 16.53 5.29
N SER A 362 -24.09 16.99 6.19
CA SER A 362 -25.34 17.66 5.80
C SER A 362 -25.15 19.13 5.44
N ARG A 363 -24.03 19.75 5.86
CA ARG A 363 -23.76 21.18 5.68
C ARG A 363 -22.61 21.43 4.71
N THR A 364 -21.47 20.76 4.93
CA THR A 364 -20.24 20.99 4.17
C THR A 364 -19.26 19.85 4.42
N THR A 365 -18.37 19.59 3.44
CA THR A 365 -17.24 18.66 3.59
C THR A 365 -15.96 19.34 4.10
N GLY A 366 -15.97 20.67 4.25
CA GLY A 366 -14.88 21.46 4.82
C GLY A 366 -15.11 21.79 6.30
N LEU A 367 -14.10 21.57 7.14
CA LEU A 367 -14.19 21.64 8.60
C LEU A 367 -14.03 23.04 9.22
N GLY A 368 -14.44 24.08 8.49
CA GLY A 368 -14.41 25.45 9.01
C GLY A 368 -13.00 25.93 9.34
N ARG A 369 -12.87 26.89 10.27
CA ARG A 369 -11.57 27.49 10.66
C ARG A 369 -10.99 26.76 11.87
N GLN A 370 -9.66 26.73 12.02
CA GLN A 370 -8.96 26.09 13.17
C GLN A 370 -9.45 26.55 14.57
N GLN A 371 -10.10 27.71 14.68
CA GLN A 371 -10.70 28.23 15.93
C GLN A 371 -11.97 27.46 16.35
N GLU A 372 -12.59 26.72 15.43
CA GLU A 372 -13.75 25.85 15.63
C GLU A 372 -13.32 24.40 15.92
N TRP A 373 -12.02 24.10 15.86
CA TRP A 373 -11.47 22.77 16.13
C TRP A 373 -11.27 22.55 17.62
N ILE A 374 -11.47 21.31 18.03
CA ILE A 374 -11.37 20.83 19.41
C ILE A 374 -9.91 20.46 19.67
N ARG A 375 -9.29 21.02 20.72
CA ARG A 375 -7.90 20.69 21.04
C ARG A 375 -7.79 19.22 21.45
N THR A 376 -6.94 18.47 20.77
CA THR A 376 -6.66 17.07 21.11
C THR A 376 -5.70 17.03 22.31
N PRO A 377 -6.04 16.36 23.40
CA PRO A 377 -5.26 16.38 24.64
C PRO A 377 -3.99 15.52 24.62
N GLY A 378 -3.68 14.81 23.52
CA GLY A 378 -2.49 13.96 23.40
C GLY A 378 -1.94 13.85 21.97
N HIS A 379 -0.80 13.18 21.83
CA HIS A 379 -0.02 13.20 20.59
C HIS A 379 -0.60 12.30 19.48
N TYR A 380 -1.18 11.15 19.84
CA TYR A 380 -1.62 10.14 18.87
C TYR A 380 -3.02 9.57 19.23
N PRO A 381 -4.11 10.24 18.81
CA PRO A 381 -5.47 9.82 19.15
C PRO A 381 -6.00 8.70 18.24
N GLY A 382 -5.24 7.61 18.10
CA GLY A 382 -5.55 6.52 17.16
C GLY A 382 -6.62 5.52 17.63
N HIS A 383 -7.09 5.63 18.87
CA HIS A 383 -8.12 4.73 19.41
C HIS A 383 -9.21 5.53 20.11
N LEU A 384 -10.41 5.48 19.55
CA LEU A 384 -11.57 6.27 19.95
C LEU A 384 -12.73 5.38 20.38
N LEU A 385 -13.56 5.91 21.27
CA LEU A 385 -14.83 5.29 21.64
C LEU A 385 -15.89 6.37 21.84
N VAL A 386 -16.97 6.30 21.08
CA VAL A 386 -18.11 7.21 21.23
C VAL A 386 -19.03 6.64 22.30
N THR A 387 -19.31 7.43 23.33
CA THR A 387 -20.10 6.99 24.51
C THR A 387 -21.44 7.70 24.64
N GLY A 388 -21.69 8.67 23.75
CA GLY A 388 -22.93 9.44 23.61
C GLY A 388 -22.83 10.39 22.41
N PRO A 389 -23.90 11.12 22.06
CA PRO A 389 -23.94 11.97 20.87
C PRO A 389 -22.97 13.17 20.92
N ASP A 390 -22.49 13.52 22.12
CA ASP A 390 -21.59 14.65 22.36
C ASP A 390 -20.30 14.26 23.10
N THR A 391 -20.04 12.95 23.29
CA THR A 391 -18.93 12.49 24.14
C THR A 391 -18.07 11.44 23.46
N VAL A 392 -16.81 11.79 23.28
CA VAL A 392 -15.78 10.91 22.70
C VAL A 392 -14.72 10.62 23.75
N LEU A 393 -14.39 9.34 23.92
CA LEU A 393 -13.21 8.92 24.65
C LEU A 393 -12.04 8.74 23.70
N THR A 394 -10.86 9.18 24.12
CA THR A 394 -9.64 9.06 23.32
C THR A 394 -8.51 8.54 24.20
N ALA A 395 -7.92 7.41 23.81
CA ALA A 395 -6.73 6.86 24.43
C ALA A 395 -5.49 7.38 23.69
N SER A 396 -4.73 8.27 24.32
CA SER A 396 -3.58 8.94 23.68
C SER A 396 -2.29 8.74 24.47
N PRO A 397 -1.18 8.32 23.83
CA PRO A 397 0.14 8.41 24.44
C PRO A 397 0.55 9.88 24.61
N ASP A 398 1.37 10.14 25.63
CA ASP A 398 1.90 11.47 25.93
C ASP A 398 3.16 11.83 25.12
N GLY A 399 3.60 10.92 24.23
CA GLY A 399 4.79 11.07 23.40
C GLY A 399 6.11 10.66 24.08
N SER A 400 6.10 10.36 25.38
CA SER A 400 7.29 9.90 26.12
C SER A 400 7.64 8.43 25.86
N GLY A 401 6.74 7.68 25.22
CA GLY A 401 6.88 6.25 24.99
C GLY A 401 6.75 5.38 26.25
N ASN A 402 6.23 5.92 27.36
CA ASN A 402 6.01 5.13 28.58
C ASN A 402 4.74 5.50 29.36
N ARG A 403 3.95 6.44 28.86
CA ARG A 403 2.76 6.94 29.52
C ARG A 403 1.68 7.25 28.49
N MET A 404 0.44 6.97 28.87
CA MET A 404 -0.74 7.28 28.08
C MET A 404 -1.90 7.71 28.97
N THR A 405 -2.81 8.51 28.41
CA THR A 405 -3.95 9.06 29.14
C THR A 405 -5.22 8.87 28.33
N LEU A 406 -6.24 8.31 28.99
CA LEU A 406 -7.59 8.25 28.50
C LEU A 406 -8.30 9.58 28.83
N HIS A 407 -8.73 10.30 27.81
CA HIS A 407 -9.46 11.55 27.93
C HIS A 407 -10.92 11.38 27.56
N ARG A 408 -11.78 12.18 28.19
CA ARG A 408 -13.17 12.40 27.78
C ARG A 408 -13.26 13.79 27.17
N THR A 409 -13.68 13.86 25.92
CA THR A 409 -13.88 15.10 25.18
C THR A 409 -15.36 15.33 24.94
N SER A 410 -15.83 16.50 25.36
CA SER A 410 -17.15 17.03 25.02
C SER A 410 -17.05 17.75 23.67
N VAL A 411 -17.87 17.32 22.72
CA VAL A 411 -17.79 17.79 21.33
C VAL A 411 -18.38 19.19 21.19
N SER A 412 -19.46 19.49 21.91
CA SER A 412 -20.18 20.75 21.81
C SER A 412 -19.41 21.97 22.30
N ASP A 413 -18.66 21.82 23.40
CA ASP A 413 -17.88 22.91 24.01
C ASP A 413 -16.36 22.76 23.81
N GLY A 414 -15.92 21.65 23.21
CA GLY A 414 -14.51 21.34 22.96
C GLY A 414 -13.67 21.11 24.21
N SER A 415 -14.31 20.94 25.38
CA SER A 415 -13.60 20.66 26.63
C SER A 415 -13.11 19.21 26.64
N SER A 416 -11.93 19.00 27.20
CA SER A 416 -11.35 17.67 27.35
C SER A 416 -10.75 17.51 28.74
N GLU A 417 -11.14 16.44 29.43
CA GLU A 417 -10.70 16.13 30.79
C GLU A 417 -10.07 14.73 30.86
N PRO A 418 -8.98 14.54 31.63
CA PRO A 418 -8.39 13.23 31.82
C PRO A 418 -9.28 12.36 32.71
N LEU A 419 -9.44 11.09 32.36
CA LEU A 419 -10.14 10.10 33.17
C LEU A 419 -9.18 9.14 33.87
N VAL A 420 -8.21 8.61 33.11
CA VAL A 420 -7.22 7.65 33.62
C VAL A 420 -5.89 7.88 32.94
N GLU A 421 -4.81 7.93 33.71
CA GLU A 421 -3.43 8.00 33.24
C GLU A 421 -2.73 6.71 33.65
N TYR A 422 -2.03 6.09 32.71
CA TYR A 422 -1.29 4.85 32.92
C TYR A 422 0.17 5.01 32.54
N ARG A 423 1.05 4.24 33.20
CA ARG A 423 2.42 3.99 32.72
C ARG A 423 2.42 2.81 31.74
N LEU A 424 1.96 3.06 30.52
CA LEU A 424 1.88 2.12 29.39
C LEU A 424 2.48 2.81 28.15
N ASP A 425 3.15 2.06 27.28
CA ASP A 425 3.87 2.64 26.13
C ASP A 425 3.01 2.73 24.86
N ARG A 426 2.41 1.61 24.44
CA ARG A 426 1.65 1.48 23.19
C ARG A 426 0.21 1.10 23.45
N VAL A 427 -0.71 1.83 22.82
CA VAL A 427 -2.14 1.50 22.78
C VAL A 427 -2.39 0.67 21.52
N MET A 428 -3.17 -0.41 21.67
CA MET A 428 -3.47 -1.35 20.58
C MET A 428 -4.97 -1.47 20.28
N GLY A 429 -5.83 -1.05 21.21
CA GLY A 429 -7.28 -1.02 20.97
C GLY A 429 -8.08 -0.47 22.14
N LEU A 430 -9.24 0.10 21.84
CA LEU A 430 -10.23 0.59 22.79
C LEU A 430 -11.63 0.17 22.32
N THR A 431 -12.42 -0.45 23.19
CA THR A 431 -13.81 -0.82 22.87
C THR A 431 -14.71 -0.81 24.10
N GLN A 432 -16.00 -1.04 23.92
CA GLN A 432 -16.99 -1.06 25.00
C GLN A 432 -17.85 -2.33 24.94
N ALA A 433 -18.17 -2.88 26.11
CA ALA A 433 -19.25 -3.85 26.21
C ALA A 433 -20.63 -3.19 25.89
N PRO A 434 -21.60 -3.94 25.34
CA PRO A 434 -22.95 -3.46 25.03
C PRO A 434 -23.68 -2.87 26.23
N GLN A 435 -24.72 -2.08 25.97
CA GLN A 435 -25.65 -1.55 26.99
C GLN A 435 -24.96 -0.79 28.12
N ASP A 436 -24.22 0.27 27.78
CA ASP A 436 -23.57 1.14 28.77
C ASP A 436 -22.56 0.40 29.69
N GLY A 437 -22.06 -0.74 29.23
CA GLY A 437 -21.13 -1.61 29.94
C GLY A 437 -19.72 -1.01 30.09
N PRO A 438 -18.79 -1.74 30.75
CA PRO A 438 -17.40 -1.30 30.91
C PRO A 438 -16.70 -1.06 29.56
N ALA A 439 -15.76 -0.11 29.56
CA ALA A 439 -14.81 0.06 28.47
C ALA A 439 -13.58 -0.83 28.72
N TYR A 440 -12.98 -1.32 27.64
CA TYR A 440 -11.79 -2.16 27.65
C TYR A 440 -10.70 -1.52 26.81
N LEU A 441 -9.51 -1.38 27.39
CA LEU A 441 -8.33 -0.82 26.75
C LEU A 441 -7.22 -1.89 26.71
N LEU A 442 -6.76 -2.22 25.51
CA LEU A 442 -5.63 -3.10 25.25
C LEU A 442 -4.39 -2.25 24.98
N ALA A 443 -3.35 -2.41 25.79
CA ALA A 443 -2.11 -1.64 25.71
C ALA A 443 -0.91 -2.46 26.22
N SER A 444 0.31 -1.98 26.03
CA SER A 444 1.54 -2.68 26.45
C SER A 444 2.20 -1.99 27.64
N VAL A 445 2.81 -2.80 28.51
CA VAL A 445 3.68 -2.29 29.57
C VAL A 445 5.04 -1.91 28.96
N PRO A 446 5.67 -0.80 29.39
CA PRO A 446 6.98 -0.43 28.87
C PRO A 446 8.02 -1.52 29.18
N ASP A 447 8.73 -1.96 28.15
CA ASP A 447 9.85 -2.90 28.26
C ASP A 447 11.15 -2.22 27.77
N ASN A 448 12.30 -2.74 28.19
CA ASN A 448 13.59 -2.25 27.72
C ASN A 448 13.93 -2.77 26.32
N ASP A 449 13.30 -3.86 25.89
CA ASP A 449 13.36 -4.34 24.52
C ASP A 449 12.27 -3.65 23.68
N PRO A 450 12.64 -2.77 22.72
CA PRO A 450 11.65 -2.03 21.93
C PRO A 450 10.87 -2.93 20.95
N VAL A 451 11.30 -4.18 20.74
CA VAL A 451 10.65 -5.15 19.85
C VAL A 451 9.59 -5.95 20.59
N LEU A 452 9.77 -6.21 21.88
CA LEU A 452 8.84 -7.01 22.68
C LEU A 452 7.74 -6.15 23.31
N LEU A 453 6.49 -6.52 23.04
CA LEU A 453 5.29 -5.98 23.66
C LEU A 453 4.85 -6.91 24.79
N ARG A 454 4.36 -6.33 25.89
CA ARG A 454 3.74 -7.08 26.98
C ARG A 454 2.29 -6.61 27.18
N PRO A 455 1.33 -7.22 26.46
CA PRO A 455 -0.03 -6.74 26.40
C PRO A 455 -0.75 -6.89 27.74
N VAL A 456 -1.54 -5.89 28.09
CA VAL A 456 -2.43 -5.85 29.24
C VAL A 456 -3.81 -5.36 28.80
N LEU A 457 -4.84 -6.04 29.26
CA LEU A 457 -6.23 -5.62 29.07
C LEU A 457 -6.70 -4.95 30.36
N THR A 458 -7.10 -3.69 30.28
CA THR A 458 -7.63 -2.92 31.42
C THR A 458 -9.12 -2.71 31.26
N ARG A 459 -9.87 -2.89 32.37
CA ARG A 459 -11.32 -2.69 32.45
C ARG A 459 -11.60 -1.37 33.16
N ILE A 460 -12.41 -0.52 32.52
CA ILE A 460 -12.67 0.86 32.94
C ILE A 460 -14.18 1.07 33.13
N ILE A 461 -14.57 1.64 34.27
CA ILE A 461 -15.95 2.00 34.60
C ILE A 461 -16.01 3.43 35.16
N GLY A 462 -17.19 4.04 35.19
CA GLY A 462 -17.37 5.41 35.69
C GLY A 462 -16.83 6.49 34.73
N TYR A 463 -16.58 6.15 33.48
CA TYR A 463 -16.04 7.06 32.46
C TYR A 463 -17.11 7.96 31.82
N ARG A 464 -18.41 7.69 32.06
CA ARG A 464 -19.52 8.50 31.53
C ARG A 464 -19.88 9.65 32.46
N PRO A 465 -20.38 10.79 31.94
CA PRO A 465 -20.87 11.87 32.78
C PRO A 465 -22.06 11.42 33.63
N SER A 466 -22.21 11.99 34.83
CA SER A 466 -23.34 11.66 35.70
C SER A 466 -24.65 12.16 35.08
N PRO A 467 -25.74 11.36 35.05
CA PRO A 467 -26.99 11.76 34.43
C PRO A 467 -27.58 12.97 35.17
N GLY A 468 -27.56 14.14 34.50
CA GLY A 468 -27.96 15.43 35.06
C GLY A 468 -27.26 16.65 34.45
N ALA A 469 -26.20 16.46 33.65
CA ALA A 469 -25.49 17.56 32.98
C ALA A 469 -25.99 17.87 31.54
N ASP A 470 -26.73 16.96 30.91
CA ASP A 470 -27.19 17.07 29.51
C ASP A 470 -28.55 17.76 29.33
N GLN A 471 -28.75 18.89 30.00
CA GLN A 471 -29.73 19.87 29.55
C GLN A 471 -29.16 21.28 29.68
N LEU A 472 -28.51 21.77 28.63
CA LEU A 472 -28.33 23.20 28.42
C LEU A 472 -28.74 23.60 26.99
N PRO A 473 -29.29 24.83 26.84
CA PRO A 473 -30.14 25.22 25.72
C PRO A 473 -29.32 25.63 24.50
N ALA A 474 -29.96 25.56 23.32
CA ALA A 474 -29.37 25.87 22.03
C ALA A 474 -28.66 27.25 21.98
N GLY A 475 -27.35 27.24 21.68
CA GLY A 475 -26.59 28.38 21.13
C GLY A 475 -25.44 28.91 22.00
N ALA A 476 -24.19 28.48 21.75
CA ALA A 476 -22.98 29.23 22.10
C ALA A 476 -21.77 28.77 21.23
N GLU A 477 -21.09 29.70 20.56
CA GLU A 477 -19.90 29.47 19.69
C GLU A 477 -18.54 29.70 20.43
N PRO A 478 -17.40 29.14 19.95
CA PRO A 478 -16.08 29.21 20.59
C PRO A 478 -15.34 30.56 20.48
N ARG A 479 -14.36 30.83 21.38
CA ARG A 479 -13.65 32.13 21.49
C ARG A 479 -12.35 32.23 20.64
N PRO A 480 -11.99 33.40 20.08
CA PRO A 480 -10.94 33.55 19.04
C PRO A 480 -9.51 33.84 19.54
N THR A 481 -8.47 33.49 18.76
CA THR A 481 -7.04 33.76 19.02
C THR A 481 -6.64 35.24 18.90
N GLY A 482 -5.47 35.65 19.42
CA GLY A 482 -4.99 37.04 19.37
C GLY A 482 -4.91 37.65 17.97
N TYR A 483 -4.49 36.89 16.94
CA TYR A 483 -4.51 37.33 15.53
C TYR A 483 -5.91 37.30 14.91
N ALA A 484 -6.75 36.33 15.31
CA ALA A 484 -8.15 36.29 14.91
C ALA A 484 -8.93 37.50 15.47
N LEU A 485 -8.62 37.93 16.69
CA LEU A 485 -9.17 39.15 17.27
C LEU A 485 -8.69 40.39 16.50
N VAL A 486 -7.42 40.45 16.06
CA VAL A 486 -6.95 41.52 15.15
C VAL A 486 -7.78 41.51 13.86
N GLN A 487 -7.92 40.35 13.21
CA GLN A 487 -8.67 40.21 11.96
C GLN A 487 -10.18 40.49 12.11
N GLN A 488 -10.79 40.11 13.23
CA GLN A 488 -12.20 40.38 13.54
C GLN A 488 -12.45 41.85 13.87
N SER A 489 -11.46 42.53 14.45
CA SER A 489 -11.49 43.96 14.72
C SER A 489 -10.93 44.82 13.58
N ALA A 490 -10.51 44.19 12.48
CA ALA A 490 -9.90 44.84 11.33
C ALA A 490 -10.89 45.83 10.70
N ARG A 491 -10.47 47.10 10.64
CA ARG A 491 -11.26 48.18 10.05
C ARG A 491 -10.45 49.01 9.06
N GLY A 492 -9.21 48.61 8.77
CA GLY A 492 -8.30 49.36 7.93
C GLY A 492 -7.90 50.71 8.51
N VAL A 493 -7.83 50.82 9.85
CA VAL A 493 -7.51 52.08 10.56
C VAL A 493 -6.10 52.01 11.15
N LYS A 494 -5.16 52.77 10.57
CA LYS A 494 -3.75 52.78 11.01
C LYS A 494 -3.56 53.13 12.49
N LYS A 495 -4.43 53.97 13.05
CA LYS A 495 -4.34 54.41 14.46
C LYS A 495 -4.53 53.27 15.46
N ASP A 496 -5.08 52.14 15.03
CA ASP A 496 -5.30 50.94 15.85
C ASP A 496 -3.99 50.17 16.09
N TYR A 497 -2.91 50.54 15.39
CA TYR A 497 -1.58 49.92 15.49
C TYR A 497 -0.53 50.89 16.05
N ALA A 498 0.19 50.47 17.07
CA ALA A 498 1.34 51.19 17.63
C ALA A 498 2.64 50.68 16.98
N LEU A 499 3.17 51.43 16.01
CA LEU A 499 4.40 51.07 15.28
C LEU A 499 5.64 51.45 16.09
N GLN A 500 6.67 50.60 16.04
CA GLN A 500 8.00 50.97 16.52
C GLN A 500 8.63 52.10 15.69
N ARG A 501 9.62 52.79 16.28
CA ARG A 501 10.22 54.01 15.70
C ARG A 501 11.03 53.76 14.43
N LEU A 502 11.66 52.59 14.30
CA LEU A 502 12.48 52.20 13.16
C LEU A 502 11.88 50.95 12.48
N PRO A 503 12.01 50.82 11.15
CA PRO A 503 11.59 49.61 10.45
C PRO A 503 12.53 48.44 10.75
N MET A 504 11.99 47.22 10.82
CA MET A 504 12.75 45.97 10.95
C MET A 504 13.48 45.62 9.66
N ALA A 505 12.81 45.84 8.53
CA ALA A 505 13.35 45.57 7.19
C ALA A 505 12.98 46.71 6.23
N ARG A 506 13.90 47.02 5.31
CA ARG A 506 13.70 47.96 4.21
C ARG A 506 13.79 47.22 2.89
N GLU A 507 12.68 46.66 2.45
CA GLU A 507 12.64 45.83 1.26
C GLU A 507 12.01 46.57 0.08
N GLY A 508 12.79 46.74 -0.99
CA GLY A 508 12.33 47.36 -2.23
C GLY A 508 11.63 48.72 -2.01
N GLN A 509 10.31 48.74 -2.22
CA GLN A 509 9.46 49.94 -2.20
C GLN A 509 8.58 50.07 -0.94
N ALA A 510 8.76 49.23 0.08
CA ALA A 510 8.01 49.26 1.33
C ALA A 510 8.94 49.17 2.56
N ASP A 511 8.43 49.59 3.71
CA ASP A 511 9.08 49.46 5.01
C ASP A 511 8.22 48.53 5.87
N VAL A 512 8.83 47.53 6.52
CA VAL A 512 8.16 46.64 7.47
C VAL A 512 8.52 47.06 8.88
N PHE A 513 7.52 47.29 9.72
CA PHE A 513 7.68 47.68 11.12
C PHE A 513 7.11 46.60 12.03
N GLN A 514 7.76 46.34 13.16
CA GLN A 514 7.07 45.72 14.27
C GLN A 514 6.02 46.69 14.80
N ALA A 515 4.80 46.19 14.99
CA ALA A 515 3.71 46.96 15.56
C ALA A 515 2.92 46.12 16.56
N GLU A 516 2.18 46.79 17.44
CA GLU A 516 1.25 46.17 18.36
C GLU A 516 -0.18 46.62 18.03
N HIS A 517 -1.10 45.67 17.91
CA HIS A 517 -2.52 45.99 17.76
C HIS A 517 -3.11 46.40 19.11
N LYS A 518 -3.43 47.69 19.27
CA LYS A 518 -3.72 48.30 20.58
C LYS A 518 -4.90 47.70 21.33
N ALA A 519 -5.91 47.20 20.60
CA ALA A 519 -7.11 46.65 21.23
C ALA A 519 -6.88 45.24 21.80
N THR A 520 -5.92 44.49 21.25
CA THR A 520 -5.68 43.08 21.64
C THR A 520 -4.32 42.87 22.28
N GLY A 521 -3.39 43.82 22.18
CA GLY A 521 -1.99 43.68 22.61
C GLY A 521 -1.16 42.76 21.71
N THR A 522 -1.70 42.33 20.56
CA THR A 522 -1.05 41.34 19.69
C THR A 522 0.09 41.97 18.88
N ALA A 523 1.29 41.39 18.94
CA ALA A 523 2.43 41.82 18.11
C ALA A 523 2.27 41.35 16.66
N VAL A 524 2.44 42.26 15.71
CA VAL A 524 2.21 42.06 14.26
C VAL A 524 3.32 42.71 13.42
N ALA A 525 3.49 42.26 12.18
CA ALA A 525 4.32 42.92 11.18
C ALA A 525 3.47 43.88 10.33
N PHE A 526 3.85 45.15 10.27
CA PHE A 526 3.14 46.21 9.57
C PHE A 526 3.94 46.66 8.33
N LYS A 527 3.51 46.28 7.13
CA LYS A 527 4.16 46.64 5.85
C LYS A 527 3.51 47.91 5.29
N ARG A 528 4.32 48.95 5.06
CA ARG A 528 3.87 50.27 4.58
C ARG A 528 4.61 50.67 3.32
N ARG A 529 3.91 51.15 2.29
CA ARG A 529 4.59 51.65 1.08
C ARG A 529 5.44 52.90 1.36
N ARG A 530 6.60 53.01 0.69
CA ARG A 530 7.52 54.16 0.77
C ARG A 530 7.25 55.22 -0.30
N ARG A 531 6.81 54.79 -1.49
CA ARG A 531 6.50 55.66 -2.64
C ARG A 531 5.00 55.68 -2.91
N GLN A 532 4.45 56.83 -3.30
CA GLN A 532 3.01 56.97 -3.60
C GLN A 532 2.66 56.80 -5.09
N ASP A 533 3.57 56.29 -5.91
CA ASP A 533 3.32 56.07 -7.34
C ASP A 533 2.34 54.91 -7.60
N SER A 534 1.74 54.91 -8.79
CA SER A 534 0.75 53.92 -9.22
C SER A 534 1.32 52.51 -9.34
N GLY A 535 2.63 52.35 -9.55
CA GLY A 535 3.32 51.05 -9.55
C GLY A 535 3.37 50.42 -8.16
N ALA A 536 3.83 51.18 -7.17
CA ALA A 536 3.89 50.73 -5.77
C ALA A 536 2.50 50.37 -5.22
N ARG A 537 1.46 51.17 -5.54
CA ARG A 537 0.08 50.85 -5.18
C ARG A 537 -0.40 49.54 -5.81
N ARG A 538 -0.13 49.31 -7.10
CA ARG A 538 -0.53 48.08 -7.80
C ARG A 538 0.08 46.82 -7.19
N ARG A 539 1.34 46.87 -6.74
CA ARG A 539 1.99 45.75 -6.05
C ARG A 539 1.34 45.47 -4.70
N MET A 540 1.09 46.51 -3.90
CA MET A 540 0.42 46.36 -2.61
C MET A 540 -0.99 45.79 -2.76
N VAL A 541 -1.74 46.24 -3.76
CA VAL A 541 -3.05 45.67 -4.10
C VAL A 541 -2.92 44.19 -4.46
N ARG A 542 -1.94 43.80 -5.29
CA ARG A 542 -1.71 42.39 -5.65
C ARG A 542 -1.39 41.55 -4.42
N GLU A 543 -0.49 42.00 -3.56
CA GLU A 543 -0.10 41.26 -2.36
C GLU A 543 -1.30 41.02 -1.43
N VAL A 544 -2.10 42.05 -1.16
CA VAL A 544 -3.35 41.90 -0.38
C VAL A 544 -4.36 41.02 -1.11
N THR A 545 -4.52 41.14 -2.43
CA THR A 545 -5.47 40.31 -3.21
C THR A 545 -5.06 38.83 -3.18
N VAL A 546 -3.78 38.54 -3.37
CA VAL A 546 -3.27 37.17 -3.34
C VAL A 546 -3.40 36.60 -1.94
N ALA A 547 -3.01 37.34 -0.90
CA ALA A 547 -3.19 36.90 0.49
C ALA A 547 -4.66 36.77 0.90
N GLN A 548 -5.59 37.51 0.29
CA GLN A 548 -7.03 37.31 0.52
C GLN A 548 -7.57 36.06 -0.16
N ARG A 549 -7.05 35.72 -1.35
CA ARG A 549 -7.46 34.52 -2.09
C ARG A 549 -6.82 33.25 -1.56
N LEU A 550 -5.54 33.33 -1.21
CA LEU A 550 -4.70 32.20 -0.82
C LEU A 550 -4.38 32.17 0.68
N GLY A 551 -4.74 33.19 1.47
CA GLY A 551 -4.36 33.27 2.89
C GLY A 551 -5.07 32.28 3.81
N GLY A 552 -5.93 31.41 3.26
CA GLY A 552 -6.41 30.20 3.93
C GLY A 552 -5.40 29.05 3.86
N HIS A 553 -4.47 29.07 2.90
CA HIS A 553 -3.46 28.03 2.71
C HIS A 553 -2.35 28.13 3.79
N PRO A 554 -1.97 27.03 4.45
CA PRO A 554 -1.09 27.05 5.62
C PRO A 554 0.31 27.58 5.32
N HIS A 555 0.78 27.37 4.09
CA HIS A 555 2.10 27.79 3.61
C HIS A 555 2.08 29.11 2.82
N VAL A 556 1.02 29.93 2.92
CA VAL A 556 0.98 31.29 2.36
C VAL A 556 0.83 32.31 3.51
N MET A 557 1.65 33.37 3.51
CA MET A 557 1.60 34.39 4.56
C MET A 557 0.27 35.18 4.51
N PRO A 558 -0.56 35.15 5.59
CA PRO A 558 -1.86 35.79 5.55
C PRO A 558 -1.79 37.30 5.84
N VAL A 559 -2.82 38.03 5.39
CA VAL A 559 -3.06 39.43 5.73
C VAL A 559 -4.18 39.54 6.76
N LEU A 560 -3.89 40.16 7.90
CA LEU A 560 -4.80 40.32 9.02
C LEU A 560 -5.69 41.57 8.91
N ASP A 561 -5.12 42.68 8.43
CA ASP A 561 -5.83 43.96 8.23
C ASP A 561 -5.10 44.76 7.14
N PHE A 562 -5.81 45.64 6.44
CA PHE A 562 -5.24 46.45 5.37
C PHE A 562 -5.97 47.78 5.20
N SER A 563 -5.25 48.78 4.70
CA SER A 563 -5.82 50.08 4.37
C SER A 563 -6.78 49.97 3.18
N PRO A 564 -7.96 50.61 3.20
CA PRO A 564 -8.83 50.72 2.02
C PRO A 564 -8.16 51.40 0.82
N ALA A 565 -7.17 52.27 1.09
CA ALA A 565 -6.35 52.91 0.06
C ALA A 565 -5.17 52.04 -0.42
N TYR A 566 -4.99 50.85 0.17
CA TYR A 566 -3.87 49.92 -0.04
C TYR A 566 -2.51 50.56 0.20
N ASP A 567 -2.41 51.45 1.19
CA ASP A 567 -1.15 52.12 1.56
C ASP A 567 -0.29 51.29 2.53
N TRP A 568 -0.92 50.33 3.21
CA TRP A 568 -0.32 49.43 4.18
C TRP A 568 -1.20 48.20 4.39
N PHE A 569 -0.60 47.12 4.91
CA PHE A 569 -1.29 45.99 5.48
C PHE A 569 -0.51 45.42 6.68
N VAL A 570 -1.17 44.53 7.41
CA VAL A 570 -0.68 43.88 8.62
C VAL A 570 -0.69 42.37 8.41
N MET A 571 0.38 41.70 8.81
CA MET A 571 0.54 40.24 8.77
C MET A 571 1.09 39.73 10.11
N PRO A 572 1.05 38.41 10.38
CA PRO A 572 1.70 37.84 11.54
C PRO A 572 3.20 38.17 11.61
N MET A 573 3.78 38.10 12.81
CA MET A 573 5.23 38.20 12.97
C MET A 573 5.84 36.83 12.68
N ALA A 574 6.78 36.76 11.74
CA ALA A 574 7.53 35.53 11.45
C ALA A 574 8.66 35.32 12.47
N ASP A 575 9.02 34.06 12.70
CA ASP A 575 10.06 33.64 13.64
C ASP A 575 11.46 33.75 13.02
N ALA A 576 11.59 33.39 11.74
CA ALA A 576 12.84 33.42 10.97
C ALA A 576 12.57 33.39 9.45
N THR A 577 13.62 33.54 8.65
CA THR A 577 13.62 33.31 7.19
C THR A 577 14.46 32.09 6.81
N VAL A 578 14.24 31.51 5.63
CA VAL A 578 15.16 30.49 5.07
C VAL A 578 16.59 31.02 4.94
N GLU A 579 16.74 32.33 4.73
CA GLU A 579 18.06 32.97 4.67
C GLU A 579 18.83 32.84 6.01
N GLU A 580 18.11 32.94 7.13
CA GLU A 580 18.65 32.87 8.49
C GLU A 580 18.89 31.42 8.97
N MET A 581 18.16 30.44 8.43
CA MET A 581 18.19 29.03 8.88
C MET A 581 18.90 28.07 7.91
N ARG A 582 19.72 28.60 7.00
CA ARG A 582 20.34 27.80 5.93
C ARG A 582 21.07 26.56 6.44
N THR A 583 21.79 26.67 7.55
CA THR A 583 22.63 25.59 8.11
C THR A 583 21.80 24.44 8.64
N GLU A 584 20.68 24.74 9.30
CA GLU A 584 19.73 23.82 9.89
C GLU A 584 18.93 23.06 8.83
N LEU A 585 18.76 23.67 7.65
CA LEU A 585 18.01 23.13 6.51
C LEU A 585 18.83 22.21 5.60
N ALA A 586 20.09 21.93 5.93
CA ALA A 586 20.98 21.15 5.06
C ALA A 586 20.79 19.62 5.18
N SER A 587 20.00 19.10 6.13
CA SER A 587 19.67 17.66 6.19
C SER A 587 18.57 17.31 5.19
N ASP A 588 18.55 16.06 4.72
CA ASP A 588 17.61 15.62 3.69
C ASP A 588 16.15 15.72 4.18
N GLU A 589 15.90 15.46 5.46
CA GLU A 589 14.57 15.53 6.06
C GLU A 589 14.06 16.97 6.20
N ALA A 590 14.90 17.89 6.70
CA ALA A 590 14.52 19.30 6.88
C ALA A 590 14.41 20.03 5.53
N LEU A 591 15.26 19.66 4.57
CA LEU A 591 15.17 20.16 3.21
C LEU A 591 13.92 19.65 2.51
N ARG A 592 13.56 18.37 2.70
CA ARG A 592 12.31 17.80 2.15
C ARG A 592 11.09 18.52 2.71
N GLU A 593 11.02 18.75 4.02
CA GLU A 593 9.94 19.48 4.67
C GLU A 593 9.77 20.91 4.11
N LEU A 594 10.88 21.63 3.91
CA LEU A 594 10.87 22.95 3.29
C LEU A 594 10.36 22.90 1.84
N VAL A 595 10.86 21.95 1.04
CA VAL A 595 10.52 21.81 -0.37
C VAL A 595 9.04 21.48 -0.54
N ASP A 596 8.51 20.56 0.26
CA ASP A 596 7.11 20.16 0.24
C ASP A 596 6.19 21.36 0.63
N ALA A 597 6.56 22.12 1.67
CA ALA A 597 5.81 23.30 2.10
C ALA A 597 5.76 24.41 1.04
N VAL A 598 6.90 24.70 0.39
CA VAL A 598 6.98 25.73 -0.66
C VAL A 598 6.28 25.27 -1.95
N ALA A 599 6.39 23.98 -2.30
CA ALA A 599 5.71 23.40 -3.45
C ALA A 599 4.17 23.46 -3.28
N ALA A 600 3.64 23.11 -2.10
CA ALA A 600 2.21 23.20 -1.81
C ALA A 600 1.67 24.64 -1.95
N ALA A 601 2.39 25.63 -1.40
CA ALA A 601 2.01 27.05 -1.53
C ALA A 601 1.98 27.53 -2.98
N LEU A 602 2.93 27.07 -3.79
CA LEU A 602 3.02 27.42 -5.19
C LEU A 602 2.00 26.67 -6.05
N ALA A 603 1.70 25.40 -5.74
CA ALA A 603 0.70 24.59 -6.44
C ALA A 603 -0.67 25.26 -6.38
N GLU A 604 -1.13 25.61 -5.19
CA GLU A 604 -2.41 26.32 -4.96
C GLU A 604 -2.45 27.67 -5.71
N ALA A 605 -1.34 28.42 -5.68
CA ALA A 605 -1.24 29.67 -6.43
C ALA A 605 -1.35 29.43 -7.96
N HIS A 606 -0.67 28.39 -8.47
CA HIS A 606 -0.62 28.04 -9.89
C HIS A 606 -1.96 27.57 -10.41
N GLU A 607 -2.71 26.78 -9.64
CA GLU A 607 -4.07 26.34 -9.97
C GLU A 607 -5.02 27.53 -10.12
N GLN A 608 -4.89 28.52 -9.24
CA GLN A 608 -5.66 29.76 -9.34
C GLN A 608 -5.13 30.71 -10.42
N GLY A 609 -4.10 30.32 -11.19
CA GLY A 609 -3.51 31.07 -12.30
C GLY A 609 -2.53 32.16 -11.89
N TRP A 610 -2.08 32.18 -10.63
CA TRP A 610 -1.04 33.06 -10.14
C TRP A 610 0.33 32.42 -10.33
N VAL A 611 1.34 33.22 -10.66
CA VAL A 611 2.76 32.77 -10.69
C VAL A 611 3.54 33.76 -9.84
N HIS A 612 4.31 33.30 -8.86
CA HIS A 612 4.93 34.14 -7.84
C HIS A 612 6.00 35.07 -8.41
N ARG A 613 6.89 34.54 -9.27
CA ARG A 613 7.99 35.24 -9.98
C ARG A 613 9.14 35.79 -9.12
N ASP A 614 9.16 35.56 -7.81
CA ASP A 614 10.22 36.04 -6.91
C ASP A 614 10.52 35.05 -5.77
N ILE A 615 10.57 33.76 -6.09
CA ILE A 615 10.95 32.73 -5.12
C ILE A 615 12.44 32.87 -4.79
N LYS A 616 12.72 33.12 -3.51
CA LYS A 616 14.06 33.32 -2.93
C LYS A 616 14.01 33.10 -1.41
N PRO A 617 15.15 32.89 -0.74
CA PRO A 617 15.19 32.56 0.69
C PRO A 617 14.50 33.59 1.61
N SER A 618 14.65 34.89 1.37
CA SER A 618 14.03 35.95 2.20
C SER A 618 12.50 36.05 2.06
N ASN A 619 11.91 35.43 1.03
CA ASN A 619 10.47 35.38 0.84
C ASN A 619 9.83 34.09 1.41
N ILE A 620 10.64 33.20 1.99
CA ILE A 620 10.17 31.99 2.63
C ILE A 620 10.43 32.13 4.13
N LEU A 621 9.34 32.25 4.90
CA LEU A 621 9.34 32.65 6.29
C LEU A 621 8.86 31.51 7.18
N LEU A 622 9.54 31.27 8.29
CA LEU A 622 9.08 30.38 9.34
C LEU A 622 8.07 31.12 10.21
N LEU A 623 6.85 30.61 10.32
CA LEU A 623 5.78 31.19 11.13
C LEU A 623 5.18 30.11 12.03
N ASN A 624 5.38 30.21 13.34
CA ASN A 624 4.90 29.25 14.33
C ASN A 624 5.31 27.80 13.98
N GLY A 625 6.56 27.61 13.54
CA GLY A 625 7.12 26.30 13.21
C GLY A 625 6.74 25.72 11.84
N ARG A 626 6.10 26.49 10.94
CA ARG A 626 5.85 26.09 9.54
C ARG A 626 6.41 27.08 8.53
N TRP A 627 6.88 26.59 7.38
CA TRP A 627 7.35 27.44 6.28
C TRP A 627 6.19 28.07 5.52
N THR A 628 6.30 29.36 5.19
CA THR A 628 5.27 30.13 4.50
C THR A 628 5.89 31.01 3.42
N VAL A 629 5.23 31.12 2.27
CA VAL A 629 5.66 31.96 1.15
C VAL A 629 5.01 33.35 1.27
N ALA A 630 5.83 34.38 1.16
CA ALA A 630 5.46 35.79 1.30
C ALA A 630 5.92 36.64 0.09
N ASP A 631 5.47 37.89 0.04
CA ASP A 631 5.84 38.91 -0.98
C ASP A 631 5.36 38.62 -2.42
N TRP A 632 4.04 38.49 -2.59
CA TRP A 632 3.36 38.32 -3.88
C TRP A 632 3.29 39.60 -4.75
N GLY A 633 4.09 40.62 -4.44
CA GLY A 633 3.99 41.96 -5.04
C GLY A 633 4.20 42.00 -6.56
N ILE A 634 4.94 41.04 -7.12
CA ILE A 634 5.20 40.92 -8.57
C ILE A 634 4.52 39.72 -9.23
N ALA A 635 3.61 39.04 -8.53
CA ALA A 635 2.92 37.87 -9.04
C ALA A 635 2.14 38.16 -10.33
N ARG A 636 2.18 37.20 -11.27
CA ARG A 636 1.35 37.22 -12.49
C ARG A 636 -0.10 36.96 -12.12
N ARG A 637 -1.03 37.71 -12.70
CA ARG A 637 -2.47 37.44 -12.58
C ARG A 637 -2.94 36.34 -13.53
N PRO A 638 -4.06 35.67 -13.22
CA PRO A 638 -4.70 34.70 -14.11
C PRO A 638 -5.12 35.33 -15.45
N ARG A 639 -5.10 34.53 -16.52
CA ARG A 639 -5.56 34.97 -17.85
C ARG A 639 -7.07 35.27 -17.80
N GLY A 640 -7.48 36.45 -18.26
CA GLY A 640 -8.89 36.90 -18.24
C GLY A 640 -9.24 37.86 -17.10
N GLU A 641 -8.44 37.93 -16.02
CA GLU A 641 -8.60 38.92 -14.94
C GLU A 641 -7.80 40.22 -15.17
N THR A 642 -7.42 40.48 -16.43
CA THR A 642 -6.74 41.71 -16.82
C THR A 642 -7.69 42.90 -16.75
N SER A 643 -7.45 43.79 -15.78
CA SER A 643 -7.71 45.20 -16.00
C SER A 643 -6.84 45.63 -17.18
N ILE A 644 -7.48 46.20 -18.20
CA ILE A 644 -6.87 46.90 -19.34
C ILE A 644 -5.76 47.79 -18.78
N ASP A 645 -4.49 47.48 -19.08
CA ASP A 645 -3.34 48.40 -19.15
C ASP A 645 -2.01 47.63 -18.98
N LYS A 646 -1.30 47.43 -20.10
CA LYS A 646 0.13 47.11 -20.11
C LYS A 646 0.90 48.24 -19.39
N PRO A 647 1.68 47.98 -18.33
CA PRO A 647 2.70 48.92 -17.92
C PRO A 647 3.84 48.88 -18.94
N LEU A 648 4.13 50.03 -19.56
CA LEU A 648 5.37 50.27 -20.29
C LEU A 648 6.55 50.14 -19.31
N THR A 649 7.33 49.06 -19.35
CA THR A 649 8.78 49.06 -19.06
C THR A 649 9.36 47.66 -19.25
N ASN A 650 10.36 47.52 -20.14
CA ASN A 650 11.24 46.34 -20.27
C ASN A 650 12.22 46.21 -19.08
N ALA A 651 11.75 46.45 -17.85
CA ALA A 651 12.57 46.31 -16.66
C ALA A 651 12.63 44.82 -16.25
N PRO A 652 13.81 44.28 -15.89
CA PRO A 652 13.92 42.90 -15.44
C PRO A 652 13.00 42.64 -14.22
N ILE A 653 12.31 41.50 -14.24
CA ILE A 653 11.35 41.06 -13.22
C ILE A 653 12.00 39.97 -12.36
N GLY A 654 11.81 40.05 -11.05
CA GLY A 654 12.38 39.10 -10.08
C GLY A 654 13.75 39.53 -9.54
N SER A 655 14.22 38.83 -8.51
CA SER A 655 15.51 39.08 -7.85
C SER A 655 16.67 38.45 -8.63
N LEU A 656 17.75 39.22 -8.81
CA LEU A 656 18.92 38.84 -9.62
C LEU A 656 19.58 37.57 -9.07
N GLY A 657 19.77 36.56 -9.92
CA GLY A 657 20.30 35.23 -9.56
C GLY A 657 19.24 34.16 -9.26
N TRP A 658 18.09 34.58 -8.72
CA TRP A 658 16.95 33.69 -8.41
C TRP A 658 15.96 33.58 -9.56
N ALA A 659 15.79 34.67 -10.31
CA ALA A 659 14.88 34.75 -11.45
C ALA A 659 15.26 33.77 -12.57
N ALA A 660 14.23 33.16 -13.18
CA ALA A 660 14.39 32.24 -14.28
C ALA A 660 14.88 32.95 -15.58
N PRO A 661 15.68 32.27 -16.44
CA PRO A 661 16.31 32.89 -17.61
C PRO A 661 15.35 33.58 -18.58
N GLU A 662 14.16 33.01 -18.76
CA GLU A 662 13.12 33.52 -19.65
C GLU A 662 12.61 34.93 -19.26
N PHE A 663 12.78 35.37 -18.01
CA PHE A 663 12.41 36.73 -17.60
C PHE A 663 13.33 37.82 -18.19
N SER A 664 14.48 37.44 -18.75
CA SER A 664 15.39 38.36 -19.44
C SER A 664 15.03 38.54 -20.92
N THR A 665 14.29 37.61 -21.52
CA THR A 665 13.95 37.58 -22.95
C THR A 665 12.50 37.96 -23.22
N ASP A 666 11.55 37.42 -22.44
CA ASP A 666 10.13 37.79 -22.49
C ASP A 666 9.52 37.81 -21.07
N PRO A 667 9.61 38.96 -20.37
CA PRO A 667 9.19 39.09 -18.97
C PRO A 667 7.68 38.88 -18.73
N HIS A 668 6.85 38.83 -19.78
CA HIS A 668 5.39 38.85 -19.64
C HIS A 668 4.72 37.60 -20.23
N ASP A 669 5.17 37.09 -21.37
CA ASP A 669 4.62 35.86 -21.97
C ASP A 669 5.35 34.58 -21.56
N GLY A 670 6.63 34.67 -21.16
CA GLY A 670 7.44 33.52 -20.74
C GLY A 670 7.16 32.96 -19.34
N SER A 671 6.32 33.61 -18.54
CA SER A 671 6.09 33.21 -17.14
C SER A 671 5.04 32.10 -17.01
N CYS A 672 5.50 30.93 -16.57
CA CYS A 672 4.71 29.73 -16.29
C CYS A 672 5.10 29.15 -14.90
N PRO A 673 4.35 28.16 -14.38
CA PRO A 673 4.74 27.41 -13.18
C PRO A 673 6.21 26.98 -13.13
N ALA A 674 6.77 26.55 -14.28
CA ALA A 674 8.17 26.14 -14.42
C ALA A 674 9.19 27.27 -14.13
N SER A 675 8.78 28.54 -14.13
CA SER A 675 9.62 29.66 -13.71
C SER A 675 9.78 29.73 -12.18
N ASP A 676 8.73 29.41 -11.41
CA ASP A 676 8.82 29.34 -9.94
C ASP A 676 9.59 28.08 -9.49
N ILE A 677 9.46 26.97 -10.23
CA ILE A 677 10.25 25.74 -10.04
C ILE A 677 11.75 26.00 -10.21
N TYR A 678 12.13 26.83 -11.18
CA TYR A 678 13.53 27.26 -11.32
C TYR A 678 14.02 27.99 -10.07
N GLY A 679 13.22 28.94 -9.55
CA GLY A 679 13.54 29.68 -8.33
C GLY A 679 13.69 28.76 -7.11
N LEU A 680 12.79 27.78 -6.95
CA LEU A 680 12.88 26.77 -5.89
C LEU A 680 14.11 25.86 -6.05
N GLY A 681 14.43 25.44 -7.28
CA GLY A 681 15.66 24.70 -7.58
C GLY A 681 16.93 25.45 -7.20
N GLN A 682 16.97 26.77 -7.43
CA GLN A 682 18.07 27.64 -6.99
C GLN A 682 18.13 27.75 -5.45
N VAL A 683 16.99 27.78 -4.75
CA VAL A 683 16.94 27.78 -3.27
C VAL A 683 17.51 26.48 -2.70
N ILE A 684 17.09 25.32 -3.21
CA ILE A 684 17.61 24.00 -2.81
C ILE A 684 19.13 23.94 -3.04
N GLY A 685 19.57 24.36 -4.24
CA GLY A 685 20.99 24.44 -4.57
C GLY A 685 21.78 25.36 -3.65
N TRP A 686 21.23 26.53 -3.30
CA TRP A 686 21.87 27.49 -2.38
C TRP A 686 21.97 26.95 -0.95
N ILE A 687 20.94 26.27 -0.43
CA ILE A 687 20.98 25.66 0.91
C ILE A 687 22.15 24.68 0.99
N LEU A 688 22.21 23.75 0.03
CA LEU A 688 23.19 22.66 -0.01
C LEU A 688 24.62 23.11 -0.36
N THR A 689 24.79 24.19 -1.13
CA THR A 689 26.13 24.66 -1.56
C THR A 689 26.67 25.84 -0.77
N GLY A 690 25.78 26.66 -0.19
CA GLY A 690 26.12 27.92 0.48
C GLY A 690 26.65 29.03 -0.41
N THR A 691 26.57 28.87 -1.72
CA THR A 691 27.07 29.84 -2.69
C THR A 691 25.92 30.65 -3.25
N TRP A 692 26.03 31.99 -3.20
CA TRP A 692 25.01 32.88 -3.76
C TRP A 692 24.82 32.65 -5.28
N PRO A 693 23.57 32.60 -5.78
CA PRO A 693 23.30 32.34 -7.19
C PRO A 693 23.78 33.46 -8.10
N GLN A 694 24.25 33.08 -9.29
CA GLN A 694 24.50 34.00 -10.39
C GLN A 694 23.37 33.91 -11.43
N PRO A 695 23.07 35.00 -12.16
CA PRO A 695 22.03 34.98 -13.18
C PRO A 695 22.26 33.89 -14.23
N ASN A 696 21.23 33.10 -14.52
CA ASN A 696 21.23 32.04 -15.54
C ASN A 696 22.27 30.92 -15.33
N ILE A 697 22.77 30.74 -14.10
CA ILE A 697 23.72 29.68 -13.75
C ILE A 697 23.09 28.79 -12.66
N PRO A 698 22.86 27.48 -12.94
CA PRO A 698 22.40 26.50 -11.97
C PRO A 698 23.37 26.27 -10.79
N LEU A 699 22.85 26.24 -9.56
CA LEU A 699 23.59 25.87 -8.35
C LEU A 699 23.50 24.36 -8.06
N LEU A 700 24.24 23.52 -8.81
CA LEU A 700 24.19 22.07 -8.61
C LEU A 700 24.91 21.64 -7.30
N PRO A 701 24.24 20.92 -6.38
CA PRO A 701 24.87 20.40 -5.16
C PRO A 701 25.79 19.20 -5.44
N PRO A 702 26.62 18.76 -4.49
CA PRO A 702 27.42 17.53 -4.61
C PRO A 702 26.58 16.27 -4.97
N PRO A 703 27.19 15.18 -5.48
CA PRO A 703 26.48 13.93 -5.77
C PRO A 703 25.67 13.42 -4.57
N GLY A 704 24.39 13.09 -4.82
CA GLY A 704 23.41 12.72 -3.81
C GLY A 704 21.98 12.83 -4.37
N PRO A 705 20.95 12.46 -3.59
CA PRO A 705 19.57 12.38 -4.05
C PRO A 705 19.04 13.71 -4.63
N TRP A 706 19.43 14.85 -4.05
CA TRP A 706 19.00 16.18 -4.48
C TRP A 706 19.69 16.72 -5.74
N ARG A 707 20.78 16.12 -6.19
CA ARG A 707 21.52 16.60 -7.38
C ARG A 707 20.70 16.44 -8.66
N GLY A 708 19.98 15.32 -8.79
CA GLY A 708 19.08 15.06 -9.91
C GLY A 708 17.94 16.07 -9.97
N VAL A 709 17.33 16.34 -8.80
CA VAL A 709 16.25 17.30 -8.61
C VAL A 709 16.67 18.71 -9.03
N VAL A 710 17.75 19.25 -8.46
CA VAL A 710 18.21 20.62 -8.77
C VAL A 710 18.56 20.76 -10.25
N ARG A 711 19.21 19.76 -10.84
CA ARG A 711 19.59 19.77 -12.26
C ARG A 711 18.38 19.88 -13.19
N GLN A 712 17.31 19.13 -12.92
CA GLN A 712 16.14 19.14 -13.78
C GLN A 712 15.26 20.38 -13.54
N ALA A 713 15.15 20.86 -12.30
CA ALA A 713 14.40 22.08 -11.96
C ALA A 713 15.03 23.36 -12.53
N THR A 714 16.35 23.41 -12.67
CA THR A 714 17.09 24.61 -13.11
C THR A 714 17.53 24.56 -14.58
N TYR A 715 16.92 23.70 -15.40
CA TYR A 715 17.28 23.57 -16.81
C TYR A 715 17.04 24.88 -17.58
N PRO A 716 17.92 25.33 -18.51
CA PRO A 716 17.75 26.63 -19.18
C PRO A 716 16.45 26.76 -19.98
N ASP A 717 16.03 25.69 -20.65
CA ASP A 717 14.76 25.62 -21.37
C ASP A 717 13.60 25.34 -20.39
N PRO A 718 12.60 26.23 -20.27
CA PRO A 718 11.45 26.02 -19.39
C PRO A 718 10.66 24.74 -19.70
N ALA A 719 10.60 24.31 -20.97
CA ALA A 719 9.86 23.11 -21.38
C ALA A 719 10.53 21.79 -20.91
N ALA A 720 11.82 21.86 -20.56
CA ALA A 720 12.59 20.71 -20.08
C ALA A 720 12.58 20.57 -18.55
N ARG A 721 11.96 21.53 -17.83
CA ARG A 721 11.74 21.46 -16.38
C ARG A 721 10.45 20.67 -16.09
N PRO A 722 10.19 20.24 -14.85
CA PRO A 722 8.85 19.86 -14.44
C PRO A 722 7.88 21.03 -14.73
N GLN A 723 6.73 20.72 -15.32
CA GLN A 723 5.81 21.75 -15.83
C GLN A 723 4.83 22.26 -14.76
N ASP A 724 4.70 21.55 -13.65
CA ASP A 724 3.88 21.88 -12.50
C ASP A 724 4.53 21.33 -11.21
N MET A 725 3.96 21.69 -10.06
CA MET A 725 4.50 21.29 -8.75
C MET A 725 4.35 19.79 -8.49
N ALA A 726 3.31 19.14 -9.03
CA ALA A 726 3.11 17.69 -8.89
C ALA A 726 4.23 16.88 -9.59
N ALA A 727 4.58 17.26 -10.83
CA ALA A 727 5.70 16.68 -11.55
C ALA A 727 7.05 16.95 -10.86
N PHE A 728 7.19 18.09 -10.19
CA PHE A 728 8.37 18.41 -9.40
C PHE A 728 8.47 17.54 -8.12
N ILE A 729 7.38 17.29 -7.42
CA ILE A 729 7.35 16.40 -6.23
C ILE A 729 7.57 14.93 -6.62
N ALA A 730 6.96 14.44 -7.70
CA ALA A 730 7.21 13.09 -8.20
C ALA A 730 8.69 12.85 -8.56
N LEU A 731 9.36 13.88 -9.08
CA LEU A 731 10.80 13.88 -9.30
C LEU A 731 11.56 13.78 -7.97
N VAL A 732 11.18 14.53 -6.93
CA VAL A 732 11.80 14.45 -5.60
C VAL A 732 11.64 13.05 -5.00
N GLU A 733 10.46 12.45 -5.07
CA GLU A 733 10.15 11.14 -4.48
C GLU A 733 10.87 9.98 -5.18
N ARG A 734 10.93 10.00 -6.52
CA ARG A 734 11.67 9.00 -7.31
C ARG A 734 13.16 8.99 -6.94
N GLU A 735 13.77 10.16 -6.78
CA GLU A 735 15.20 10.28 -6.50
C GLU A 735 15.52 10.03 -5.01
N THR A 736 14.53 9.79 -4.14
CA THR A 736 14.70 9.66 -2.67
C THR A 736 14.20 8.34 -2.02
N SER A 737 13.69 7.32 -2.75
CA SER A 737 13.00 6.09 -2.18
C SER A 737 13.74 4.71 -2.23
N PRO A 738 13.48 3.70 -1.32
CA PRO A 738 14.10 2.32 -1.33
C PRO A 738 13.19 0.99 -1.26
N HIS A 739 13.02 0.20 -2.39
CA HIS A 739 12.77 -1.28 -2.77
C HIS A 739 11.71 -2.37 -2.23
N THR A 740 11.23 -3.38 -3.07
CA THR A 740 11.06 -4.93 -2.92
C THR A 740 10.40 -5.74 -4.15
N GLN A 741 10.70 -7.06 -4.44
CA GLN A 741 10.19 -7.97 -5.57
C GLN A 741 10.05 -9.53 -5.25
N LEU A 742 9.25 -10.34 -6.02
CA LEU A 742 8.85 -11.81 -5.88
C LEU A 742 9.93 -12.93 -6.16
N PRO A 743 9.79 -14.18 -5.62
CA PRO A 743 10.78 -15.29 -5.76
C PRO A 743 11.02 -15.87 -7.15
N ILE A 744 9.98 -16.18 -7.95
CA ILE A 744 10.20 -16.69 -9.32
C ILE A 744 10.82 -15.60 -10.21
N THR A 745 10.44 -14.34 -10.02
CA THR A 745 11.02 -13.19 -10.72
C THR A 745 12.50 -13.00 -10.36
N ARG A 746 12.87 -13.39 -9.14
CA ARG A 746 14.27 -13.46 -8.72
C ARG A 746 14.96 -14.65 -9.40
N ALA A 747 14.36 -15.84 -9.37
CA ALA A 747 14.91 -17.05 -9.99
C ALA A 747 15.15 -16.90 -11.50
N GLN A 748 14.21 -16.29 -12.23
CA GLN A 748 14.32 -16.04 -13.67
C GLN A 748 15.48 -15.10 -14.00
N ARG A 749 15.66 -14.01 -13.24
CA ARG A 749 16.82 -13.12 -13.40
C ARG A 749 18.14 -13.82 -13.09
N LEU A 750 18.16 -14.66 -12.05
CA LEU A 750 19.34 -15.44 -11.70
C LEU A 750 19.67 -16.47 -12.80
N LEU A 751 18.66 -17.09 -13.42
CA LEU A 751 18.83 -17.99 -14.54
C LEU A 751 19.37 -17.27 -15.79
N GLU A 752 18.83 -16.10 -16.11
CA GLU A 752 19.32 -15.27 -17.22
C GLU A 752 20.79 -14.89 -17.01
N ALA A 753 21.14 -14.36 -15.84
CA ALA A 753 22.52 -14.01 -15.49
C ALA A 753 23.45 -15.24 -15.48
N SER A 754 22.98 -16.39 -15.00
CA SER A 754 23.74 -17.64 -15.05
C SER A 754 24.01 -18.09 -16.49
N THR A 755 23.04 -17.92 -17.40
CA THR A 755 23.21 -18.24 -18.82
C THR A 755 24.24 -17.34 -19.50
N GLU A 756 24.43 -16.12 -18.99
CA GLU A 756 25.47 -15.18 -19.40
C GLU A 756 26.86 -15.48 -18.79
N GLY A 757 26.96 -16.52 -17.94
CA GLY A 757 28.21 -16.98 -17.33
C GLY A 757 28.46 -16.51 -15.90
N ASP A 758 27.46 -15.97 -15.20
CA ASP A 758 27.56 -15.60 -13.78
C ASP A 758 27.39 -16.83 -12.87
N GLU A 759 28.51 -17.34 -12.34
CA GLU A 759 28.51 -18.47 -11.40
C GLU A 759 27.85 -18.14 -10.05
N ASP A 760 27.86 -16.88 -9.61
CA ASP A 760 27.21 -16.49 -8.35
C ASP A 760 25.68 -16.50 -8.50
N ALA A 761 25.19 -16.11 -9.68
CA ALA A 761 23.78 -16.24 -10.01
C ALA A 761 23.31 -17.70 -10.01
N ALA A 762 24.12 -18.62 -10.57
CA ALA A 762 23.85 -20.05 -10.52
C ALA A 762 23.80 -20.58 -9.08
N ARG A 763 24.75 -20.16 -8.23
CA ARG A 763 24.78 -20.51 -6.80
C ARG A 763 23.56 -20.01 -6.05
N GLN A 764 23.17 -18.75 -6.28
CA GLN A 764 21.99 -18.16 -5.68
C GLN A 764 20.69 -18.86 -6.13
N LEU A 765 20.62 -19.30 -7.40
CA LEU A 765 19.47 -20.05 -7.91
C LEU A 765 19.37 -21.45 -7.27
N VAL A 766 20.49 -22.17 -7.17
CA VAL A 766 20.54 -23.48 -6.49
C VAL A 766 20.15 -23.35 -5.02
N GLN A 767 20.65 -22.32 -4.33
CA GLN A 767 20.28 -22.06 -2.94
C GLN A 767 18.79 -21.77 -2.79
N LEU A 768 18.24 -20.90 -3.65
CA LEU A 768 16.82 -20.56 -3.67
C LEU A 768 15.92 -21.80 -3.89
N ALA A 769 16.34 -22.71 -4.77
CA ALA A 769 15.62 -23.96 -5.02
C ALA A 769 15.65 -24.91 -3.81
N VAL A 770 16.81 -25.09 -3.20
CA VAL A 770 16.98 -25.97 -2.03
C VAL A 770 16.20 -25.46 -0.82
N ASP A 771 16.06 -24.14 -0.67
CA ASP A 771 15.25 -23.54 0.39
C ASP A 771 13.73 -23.74 0.15
N GLN A 772 13.32 -24.14 -1.06
CA GLN A 772 11.93 -24.31 -1.47
C GLN A 772 11.69 -25.61 -2.27
N PRO A 773 11.95 -26.80 -1.70
CA PRO A 773 11.95 -28.08 -2.42
C PRO A 773 10.60 -28.50 -3.00
N ASP A 774 9.51 -27.97 -2.46
CA ASP A 774 8.13 -28.27 -2.90
C ASP A 774 7.61 -27.31 -3.98
N ASN A 775 8.43 -26.36 -4.45
CA ASN A 775 8.02 -25.34 -5.40
C ASN A 775 8.13 -25.84 -6.86
N TYR A 776 7.04 -26.45 -7.36
CA TYR A 776 6.98 -27.03 -8.71
C TYR A 776 7.41 -26.05 -9.83
N GLU A 777 6.96 -24.79 -9.78
CA GLU A 777 7.28 -23.76 -10.80
C GLU A 777 8.77 -23.40 -10.77
N LEU A 778 9.35 -23.22 -9.58
CA LEU A 778 10.79 -22.99 -9.44
C LEU A 778 11.61 -24.14 -10.05
N TYR A 779 11.20 -25.39 -9.82
CA TYR A 779 11.93 -26.56 -10.31
C TYR A 779 11.76 -26.76 -11.81
N LEU A 780 10.55 -26.73 -12.36
CA LEU A 780 10.31 -27.04 -13.77
C LEU A 780 10.57 -25.86 -14.71
N ASP A 781 10.42 -24.63 -14.22
CA ASP A 781 10.53 -23.41 -15.03
C ASP A 781 11.82 -22.62 -14.82
N ALA A 782 12.58 -22.89 -13.75
CA ALA A 782 13.94 -22.36 -13.57
C ALA A 782 15.02 -23.45 -13.48
N VAL A 783 14.93 -24.39 -12.52
CA VAL A 783 16.00 -25.37 -12.27
C VAL A 783 16.19 -26.32 -13.46
N ALA A 784 15.12 -26.87 -14.04
CA ALA A 784 15.21 -27.77 -15.19
C ALA A 784 15.75 -27.07 -16.45
N ARG A 785 15.79 -25.73 -16.46
CA ARG A 785 16.35 -24.90 -17.53
C ARG A 785 17.79 -24.45 -17.25
N LEU A 786 18.25 -24.53 -16.01
CA LEU A 786 19.64 -24.31 -15.66
C LEU A 786 20.48 -25.40 -16.32
N ASP A 787 21.49 -25.02 -17.10
CA ASP A 787 22.38 -25.99 -17.74
C ASP A 787 23.31 -26.63 -16.70
N PRO A 788 23.22 -27.96 -16.44
CA PRO A 788 24.05 -28.61 -15.43
C PRO A 788 25.54 -28.50 -15.72
N GLU A 789 25.94 -28.38 -16.99
CA GLU A 789 27.34 -28.21 -17.38
C GLU A 789 27.86 -26.80 -17.02
N ALA A 790 27.02 -25.77 -17.16
CA ALA A 790 27.36 -24.41 -16.75
C ALA A 790 27.36 -24.25 -15.21
N ALA A 791 26.55 -25.05 -14.50
CA ALA A 791 26.47 -25.06 -13.05
C ALA A 791 27.36 -26.14 -12.39
N GLU A 792 28.26 -26.77 -13.14
CA GLU A 792 29.05 -27.92 -12.68
C GLU A 792 29.89 -27.59 -11.44
N SER A 793 30.58 -26.43 -11.44
CA SER A 793 31.40 -25.97 -10.32
C SER A 793 30.58 -25.80 -9.04
N VAL A 794 29.32 -25.36 -9.15
CA VAL A 794 28.38 -25.16 -8.04
C VAL A 794 27.84 -26.49 -7.52
N LEU A 795 27.42 -27.38 -8.42
CA LEU A 795 26.86 -28.70 -8.05
C LEU A 795 27.90 -29.59 -7.36
N LEU A 796 29.16 -29.55 -7.81
CA LEU A 796 30.24 -30.35 -7.24
C LEU A 796 30.80 -29.75 -5.94
N ALA A 797 30.67 -28.44 -5.72
CA ALA A 797 31.15 -27.79 -4.50
C ALA A 797 30.40 -28.26 -3.24
N ASN A 798 29.13 -28.67 -3.38
CA ASN A 798 28.32 -29.18 -2.28
C ASN A 798 27.46 -30.38 -2.70
N PRO A 799 28.02 -31.60 -2.68
CA PRO A 799 27.33 -32.81 -3.15
C PRO A 799 26.03 -33.11 -2.40
N ALA A 800 25.95 -32.80 -1.10
CA ALA A 800 24.74 -32.99 -0.32
C ALA A 800 23.59 -32.08 -0.81
N GLN A 801 23.91 -30.82 -1.10
CA GLN A 801 22.94 -29.88 -1.67
C GLN A 801 22.51 -30.28 -3.09
N ALA A 802 23.44 -30.78 -3.90
CA ALA A 802 23.13 -31.29 -5.24
C ALA A 802 22.20 -32.52 -5.18
N ILE A 803 22.42 -33.44 -4.23
CA ILE A 803 21.53 -34.58 -4.00
C ILE A 803 20.13 -34.09 -3.63
N THR A 804 20.00 -33.17 -2.66
CA THR A 804 18.69 -32.59 -2.29
C THR A 804 17.99 -31.95 -3.47
N LEU A 805 18.72 -31.22 -4.32
CA LEU A 805 18.17 -30.60 -5.52
C LEU A 805 17.62 -31.64 -6.51
N VAL A 806 18.39 -32.71 -6.76
CA VAL A 806 18.02 -33.79 -7.69
C VAL A 806 16.85 -34.62 -7.16
N GLU A 807 16.82 -34.93 -5.86
CA GLU A 807 15.71 -35.63 -5.21
C GLU A 807 14.43 -34.79 -5.24
N ALA A 808 14.54 -33.49 -4.99
CA ALA A 808 13.41 -32.58 -5.09
C ALA A 808 12.88 -32.47 -6.54
N MET A 809 13.75 -32.49 -7.56
CA MET A 809 13.34 -32.58 -8.97
C MET A 809 12.61 -33.90 -9.28
N ALA A 810 13.09 -35.02 -8.72
CA ALA A 810 12.44 -36.33 -8.87
C ALA A 810 11.05 -36.36 -8.20
N ALA A 811 10.91 -35.69 -7.05
CA ALA A 811 9.65 -35.59 -6.32
C ALA A 811 8.54 -34.86 -7.11
N GLN A 812 8.90 -34.05 -8.11
CA GLN A 812 7.94 -33.34 -8.96
C GLN A 812 7.25 -34.24 -10.02
N VAL A 813 7.56 -35.54 -10.09
CA VAL A 813 7.06 -36.48 -11.13
C VAL A 813 5.53 -36.59 -11.20
N ASP A 814 4.84 -36.40 -10.08
CA ASP A 814 3.37 -36.40 -10.04
C ASP A 814 2.75 -35.03 -10.37
N GLY A 815 3.59 -34.09 -10.83
CA GLY A 815 3.23 -32.75 -11.28
C GLY A 815 2.87 -31.77 -10.18
N ASP A 816 2.47 -30.56 -10.59
CA ASP A 816 1.91 -29.56 -9.66
C ASP A 816 0.58 -30.08 -9.18
N ARG A 817 0.67 -30.73 -8.02
CA ARG A 817 -0.47 -31.18 -7.29
C ARG A 817 -1.41 -31.99 -8.21
N GLY A 818 -0.93 -33.11 -8.76
CA GLY A 818 -1.78 -34.14 -9.40
C GLY A 818 -2.40 -33.76 -10.74
N GLN A 819 -2.10 -32.56 -11.26
CA GLN A 819 -2.08 -32.34 -12.69
C GLN A 819 -0.85 -33.01 -13.24
N TRP A 820 -1.01 -33.81 -14.29
CA TRP A 820 0.13 -34.47 -14.89
C TRP A 820 1.03 -33.41 -15.53
N PRO A 821 2.35 -33.45 -15.29
CA PRO A 821 3.33 -32.67 -16.04
C PRO A 821 3.04 -32.75 -17.53
N ALA A 822 3.21 -31.63 -18.23
CA ALA A 822 3.20 -31.67 -19.68
C ALA A 822 4.33 -32.59 -20.17
N PHE A 823 4.15 -33.25 -21.32
CA PHE A 823 5.19 -34.10 -21.89
C PHE A 823 6.51 -33.36 -22.11
N THR A 824 6.43 -32.05 -22.42
CA THR A 824 7.57 -31.14 -22.55
C THR A 824 8.28 -30.89 -21.22
N GLU A 825 7.55 -30.80 -20.10
CA GLU A 825 8.10 -30.67 -18.75
C GLU A 825 8.81 -31.97 -18.32
N ALA A 826 8.19 -33.12 -18.58
CA ALA A 826 8.78 -34.42 -18.34
C ALA A 826 10.07 -34.61 -19.15
N ASP A 827 10.07 -34.26 -20.44
CA ASP A 827 11.27 -34.28 -21.29
C ASP A 827 12.39 -33.43 -20.66
N ARG A 828 12.10 -32.19 -20.22
CA ARG A 828 13.08 -31.30 -19.58
C ARG A 828 13.65 -31.91 -18.30
N ALA A 829 12.79 -32.41 -17.41
CA ALA A 829 13.23 -33.04 -16.17
C ALA A 829 14.13 -34.27 -16.44
N ILE A 830 13.73 -35.15 -17.38
CA ILE A 830 14.54 -36.33 -17.75
C ILE A 830 15.89 -35.91 -18.35
N TYR A 831 15.92 -34.92 -19.25
CA TYR A 831 17.17 -34.45 -19.84
C TYR A 831 18.09 -33.79 -18.81
N TRP A 832 17.53 -33.00 -17.90
CA TRP A 832 18.29 -32.35 -16.83
C TRP A 832 18.91 -33.40 -15.89
N LEU A 833 18.11 -34.40 -15.46
CA LEU A 833 18.56 -35.51 -14.63
C LEU A 833 19.59 -36.41 -15.34
N LEU A 834 19.44 -36.62 -16.65
CA LEU A 834 20.41 -37.34 -17.47
C LEU A 834 21.74 -36.59 -17.56
N ARG A 835 21.73 -35.27 -17.70
CA ARG A 835 22.95 -34.45 -17.68
C ARG A 835 23.62 -34.47 -16.32
N ALA A 836 22.85 -34.32 -15.23
CA ALA A 836 23.37 -34.47 -13.87
C ALA A 836 24.00 -35.85 -13.65
N SER A 837 23.36 -36.93 -14.15
CA SER A 837 23.90 -38.30 -14.09
C SER A 837 25.22 -38.44 -14.86
N ARG A 838 25.36 -37.77 -16.01
CA ARG A 838 26.61 -37.79 -16.80
C ARG A 838 27.76 -37.11 -16.07
N ILE A 839 27.49 -35.95 -15.45
CA ILE A 839 28.49 -35.23 -14.65
C ILE A 839 28.89 -36.08 -13.46
N ALA A 840 27.93 -36.61 -12.70
CA ALA A 840 28.19 -37.45 -11.54
C ALA A 840 28.99 -38.72 -11.88
N ALA A 841 28.69 -39.37 -13.01
CA ALA A 841 29.43 -40.54 -13.47
C ALA A 841 30.86 -40.20 -13.93
N ARG A 842 31.05 -39.04 -14.58
CA ARG A 842 32.38 -38.58 -15.03
C ARG A 842 33.29 -38.21 -13.87
N GLU A 843 32.72 -37.56 -12.85
CA GLU A 843 33.44 -37.06 -11.66
C GLU A 843 33.41 -38.05 -10.49
N GLU A 844 32.99 -39.29 -10.72
CA GLU A 844 32.97 -40.38 -9.74
C GLU A 844 32.16 -40.06 -8.46
N GLN A 845 31.12 -39.23 -8.56
CA GLN A 845 30.19 -38.89 -7.47
C GLN A 845 29.05 -39.91 -7.41
N TRP A 846 29.32 -41.09 -6.83
CA TRP A 846 28.43 -42.24 -6.90
C TRP A 846 27.05 -42.05 -6.25
N ASP A 847 26.98 -41.35 -5.11
CA ASP A 847 25.72 -41.08 -4.41
C ASP A 847 24.82 -40.13 -5.23
N LEU A 848 25.42 -39.09 -5.84
CA LEU A 848 24.72 -38.19 -6.75
C LEU A 848 24.29 -38.90 -8.04
N LEU A 849 25.12 -39.80 -8.56
CA LEU A 849 24.78 -40.63 -9.72
C LEU A 849 23.58 -41.52 -9.44
N GLU A 850 23.54 -42.17 -8.27
CA GLU A 850 22.41 -43.02 -7.87
C GLU A 850 21.12 -42.19 -7.75
N ALA A 851 21.16 -41.05 -7.06
CA ALA A 851 19.99 -40.17 -6.88
C ALA A 851 19.47 -39.62 -8.23
N ALA A 852 20.36 -39.16 -9.10
CA ALA A 852 20.00 -38.62 -10.42
C ALA A 852 19.46 -39.70 -11.35
N ALA A 853 20.07 -40.89 -11.37
CA ALA A 853 19.59 -42.01 -12.16
C ALA A 853 18.22 -42.51 -11.65
N ARG A 854 17.99 -42.54 -10.33
CA ARG A 854 16.70 -42.90 -9.73
C ARG A 854 15.62 -41.91 -10.13
N GLY A 855 15.88 -40.60 -10.04
CA GLY A 855 14.98 -39.56 -10.53
C GLY A 855 14.67 -39.70 -12.01
N MET A 856 15.70 -39.92 -12.84
CA MET A 856 15.54 -40.10 -14.28
C MET A 856 14.65 -41.30 -14.62
N CYS A 857 14.87 -42.46 -13.99
CA CYS A 857 14.04 -43.65 -14.19
C CYS A 857 12.61 -43.49 -13.67
N THR A 858 12.43 -42.68 -12.62
CA THR A 858 11.12 -42.36 -12.04
C THR A 858 10.26 -41.59 -13.05
N TRP A 859 10.84 -40.55 -13.67
CA TRP A 859 10.18 -39.80 -14.74
C TRP A 859 9.97 -40.64 -16.02
N ASP A 860 10.96 -41.42 -16.47
CA ASP A 860 10.82 -42.26 -17.67
C ASP A 860 9.73 -43.34 -17.51
N TYR A 861 9.68 -44.01 -16.36
CA TYR A 861 8.65 -45.02 -16.08
C TYR A 861 7.25 -44.44 -16.15
N ARG A 862 7.06 -43.22 -15.66
CA ARG A 862 5.74 -42.59 -15.52
C ARG A 862 5.19 -42.08 -16.84
N PHE A 863 6.03 -41.51 -17.71
CA PHE A 863 5.58 -40.80 -18.92
C PHE A 863 5.94 -41.50 -20.23
N ASP A 864 6.79 -42.53 -20.23
CA ASP A 864 7.18 -43.32 -21.42
C ASP A 864 7.54 -42.44 -22.64
N GLN A 865 8.56 -41.60 -22.50
CA GLN A 865 8.96 -40.63 -23.52
C GLN A 865 10.06 -41.17 -24.44
N TRP A 866 9.73 -41.37 -25.72
CA TRP A 866 10.66 -41.92 -26.71
C TRP A 866 11.92 -41.06 -26.98
N LYS A 867 11.82 -39.73 -26.97
CA LYS A 867 12.97 -38.84 -27.29
C LYS A 867 14.04 -38.83 -26.19
N PRO A 868 13.70 -38.73 -24.88
CA PRO A 868 14.69 -38.91 -23.83
C PRO A 868 15.28 -40.32 -23.80
N GLN A 869 14.46 -41.36 -24.00
CA GLN A 869 14.91 -42.76 -24.01
C GLN A 869 16.04 -43.00 -25.03
N ASP A 870 15.99 -42.41 -26.23
CA ASP A 870 17.09 -42.51 -27.20
C ASP A 870 18.41 -41.92 -26.69
N SER A 871 18.34 -40.81 -25.94
CA SER A 871 19.52 -40.21 -25.31
C SER A 871 20.03 -41.03 -24.12
N ILE A 872 19.12 -41.64 -23.36
CA ILE A 872 19.46 -42.57 -22.27
C ILE A 872 20.15 -43.81 -22.84
N LYS A 873 19.60 -44.45 -23.89
CA LYS A 873 20.21 -45.61 -24.57
C LYS A 873 21.63 -45.32 -25.05
N LYS A 874 21.87 -44.14 -25.63
CA LYS A 874 23.22 -43.72 -26.06
C LYS A 874 24.18 -43.59 -24.88
N TRP A 875 23.72 -43.06 -23.76
CA TRP A 875 24.53 -42.93 -22.54
C TRP A 875 24.79 -44.29 -21.88
N LEU A 876 23.80 -45.17 -21.77
CA LEU A 876 23.98 -46.52 -21.21
C LEU A 876 25.04 -47.33 -21.97
N ARG A 877 25.14 -47.18 -23.29
CA ARG A 877 26.20 -47.81 -24.12
C ARG A 877 27.61 -47.30 -23.79
N SER A 878 27.72 -46.11 -23.21
CA SER A 878 29.01 -45.50 -22.86
C SER A 878 29.49 -45.86 -21.44
N LEU A 879 28.61 -46.39 -20.59
CA LEU A 879 28.94 -46.73 -19.21
C LEU A 879 29.71 -48.05 -19.12
N SER A 880 30.68 -48.10 -18.20
CA SER A 880 31.42 -49.32 -17.85
C SER A 880 31.87 -49.28 -16.40
N GLY A 881 32.19 -50.45 -15.82
CA GLY A 881 32.79 -50.52 -14.48
C GLY A 881 31.81 -50.12 -13.37
N HIS A 882 32.26 -49.33 -12.39
CA HIS A 882 31.46 -49.03 -11.20
C HIS A 882 30.22 -48.16 -11.50
N GLY A 883 30.34 -47.16 -12.38
CA GLY A 883 29.20 -46.37 -12.84
C GLY A 883 28.12 -47.22 -13.52
N ALA A 884 28.52 -48.26 -14.27
CA ALA A 884 27.57 -49.21 -14.84
C ALA A 884 26.88 -50.08 -13.77
N GLN A 885 27.59 -50.46 -12.70
CA GLN A 885 27.02 -51.20 -11.56
C GLN A 885 25.95 -50.39 -10.82
N VAL A 886 26.23 -49.12 -10.52
CA VAL A 886 25.29 -48.22 -9.84
C VAL A 886 24.02 -48.05 -10.66
N VAL A 887 24.16 -47.71 -11.94
CA VAL A 887 23.00 -47.52 -12.85
C VAL A 887 22.24 -48.83 -13.06
N ALA A 888 22.92 -49.98 -13.17
CA ALA A 888 22.27 -51.28 -13.26
C ALA A 888 21.49 -51.65 -11.98
N SER A 889 21.93 -51.19 -10.80
CA SER A 889 21.17 -51.34 -9.55
C SER A 889 19.85 -50.58 -9.64
N VAL A 890 19.89 -49.31 -10.03
CA VAL A 890 18.68 -48.49 -10.21
C VAL A 890 17.75 -49.09 -11.27
N LEU A 891 18.26 -49.55 -12.42
CA LEU A 891 17.43 -50.18 -13.44
C LEU A 891 16.70 -51.45 -12.93
N ARG A 892 17.29 -52.19 -11.98
CA ARG A 892 16.63 -53.33 -11.33
C ARG A 892 15.49 -52.90 -10.40
N GLU A 893 15.61 -51.74 -9.75
CA GLU A 893 14.55 -51.13 -8.93
C GLU A 893 13.38 -50.62 -9.80
N PHE A 894 13.65 -50.21 -11.04
CA PHE A 894 12.66 -49.62 -11.96
C PHE A 894 12.45 -50.47 -13.24
N PRO A 895 11.93 -51.71 -13.13
CA PRO A 895 11.78 -52.61 -14.28
C PRO A 895 10.84 -52.05 -15.37
N GLY A 896 9.90 -51.18 -14.99
CA GLY A 896 9.00 -50.52 -15.92
C GLY A 896 9.67 -49.47 -16.81
N SER A 897 10.76 -48.84 -16.36
CA SER A 897 11.62 -48.00 -17.20
C SER A 897 12.63 -48.87 -17.96
N ALA A 898 13.27 -49.82 -17.27
CA ALA A 898 14.33 -50.65 -17.86
C ALA A 898 13.87 -51.45 -19.09
N ARG A 899 12.61 -51.88 -19.15
CA ARG A 899 12.04 -52.59 -20.31
C ARG A 899 12.02 -51.74 -21.60
N HIS A 900 11.98 -50.41 -21.50
CA HIS A 900 12.02 -49.52 -22.67
C HIS A 900 13.36 -49.61 -23.40
N PHE A 901 14.40 -50.13 -22.75
CA PHE A 901 15.74 -50.30 -23.30
C PHE A 901 16.02 -51.73 -23.82
N TRP A 902 14.97 -52.50 -24.17
CA TRP A 902 15.07 -53.90 -24.61
C TRP A 902 16.08 -54.16 -25.74
N GLU A 903 16.35 -53.17 -26.60
CA GLU A 903 17.38 -53.24 -27.66
C GLU A 903 18.78 -53.58 -27.12
N LEU A 904 19.07 -53.23 -25.86
CA LEU A 904 20.38 -53.44 -25.23
C LEU A 904 20.58 -54.87 -24.73
N GLU A 905 19.54 -55.69 -24.59
CA GLU A 905 19.57 -57.03 -23.96
C GLU A 905 20.69 -57.92 -24.53
N ASN A 906 20.86 -57.90 -25.86
CA ASN A 906 21.79 -58.76 -26.58
C ASN A 906 23.00 -58.01 -27.16
N GLU A 907 23.15 -56.73 -26.84
CA GLU A 907 24.18 -55.87 -27.43
C GLU A 907 25.53 -56.04 -26.70
N ARG A 908 26.45 -56.83 -27.26
CA ARG A 908 27.73 -57.19 -26.59
C ARG A 908 28.62 -55.99 -26.20
N SER A 909 28.43 -54.83 -26.82
CA SER A 909 29.13 -53.59 -26.48
C SER A 909 28.67 -52.96 -25.16
N VAL A 910 27.52 -53.36 -24.62
CA VAL A 910 26.97 -52.84 -23.36
C VAL A 910 27.49 -53.64 -22.17
N ASP A 911 27.78 -52.95 -21.07
CA ASP A 911 28.24 -53.56 -19.82
C ASP A 911 27.30 -54.70 -19.37
N MET A 912 27.89 -55.77 -18.85
CA MET A 912 27.19 -57.00 -18.49
C MET A 912 26.13 -56.78 -17.41
N GLU A 913 26.35 -55.88 -16.45
CA GLU A 913 25.39 -55.59 -15.38
C GLU A 913 24.15 -54.87 -15.93
N ILE A 914 24.35 -53.88 -16.80
CA ILE A 914 23.26 -53.14 -17.46
C ILE A 914 22.43 -54.10 -18.33
N ARG A 915 23.10 -54.96 -19.11
CA ARG A 915 22.41 -56.00 -19.91
C ARG A 915 21.59 -56.94 -19.03
N GLY A 916 22.15 -57.40 -17.91
CA GLY A 916 21.46 -58.27 -16.96
C GLY A 916 20.20 -57.63 -16.38
N ALA A 917 20.26 -56.34 -16.01
CA ALA A 917 19.11 -55.60 -15.50
C ALA A 917 17.99 -55.46 -16.56
N VAL A 918 18.35 -55.08 -17.79
CA VAL A 918 17.39 -54.97 -18.90
C VAL A 918 16.78 -56.33 -19.25
N GLN A 919 17.59 -57.39 -19.33
CA GLN A 919 17.14 -58.74 -19.62
C GLN A 919 16.12 -59.25 -18.60
N ALA A 920 16.37 -58.98 -17.31
CA ALA A 920 15.44 -59.34 -16.23
C ALA A 920 14.09 -58.61 -16.39
N ALA A 921 14.11 -57.31 -16.70
CA ALA A 921 12.90 -56.51 -16.89
C ALA A 921 12.09 -56.93 -18.14
N VAL A 922 12.76 -57.21 -19.26
CA VAL A 922 12.12 -57.70 -20.49
C VAL A 922 11.52 -59.10 -20.29
N SER A 923 12.22 -59.96 -19.55
CA SER A 923 11.72 -61.32 -19.25
C SER A 923 10.48 -61.29 -18.34
N ALA A 924 10.47 -60.43 -17.31
CA ALA A 924 9.32 -60.27 -16.42
C ALA A 924 8.08 -59.73 -17.13
N SER A 925 8.24 -58.78 -18.06
CA SER A 925 7.10 -58.25 -18.84
C SER A 925 6.50 -59.26 -19.82
N ARG A 926 7.30 -60.22 -20.32
CA ARG A 926 6.82 -61.32 -21.17
C ARG A 926 6.04 -62.39 -20.40
N SER A 927 6.25 -62.54 -19.08
CA SER A 927 5.51 -63.49 -18.24
C SER A 927 4.17 -62.98 -17.73
N ASP A 928 3.96 -61.66 -17.63
CA ASP A 928 2.69 -61.05 -17.17
C ASP A 928 1.65 -60.82 -18.30
N GLY A 929 2.01 -61.11 -19.56
CA GLY A 929 1.17 -60.87 -20.75
C GLY A 929 0.48 -62.12 -21.33
N GLY A 930 0.46 -63.25 -20.61
CA GLY A 930 -0.27 -64.48 -20.98
C GLY A 930 -1.34 -64.80 -19.95
#